data_AF-A0AA47NR39-F1
#
_entry.id   AF-A0AA47NR39-F1
#
_cell.length_a   1.000
_cell.length_b   1.000
_cell.length_c   1.000
_cell.angle_alpha   90.00
_cell.angle_beta   90.00
_cell.angle_gamma   90.00
#
_symmetry.space_group_name_H-M   'P 1'
#
loop_
_entity.id
_entity.type
_entity.pdbx_description
1 polymer ?
#
loop_
_entity_poly.entity_id
_entity_poly.type
_entity_poly.pdbx_seq_one_letter_code
_entity_poly.pdbx_strand_id
1 'polypeptide(L)'
;MDYSRVSSGVEVDLEKDPALHSVTEVRGSQLNDVIKGNQKSNTIFPGKGDDFVEGRGGEDWYVITPGQGLKTINNYSPDLSIDTVFLKVQYQHIMSSCDGSNVTLAVNGSEIVILKHWFVSNMYQHLEFQTIDGITFKLGSSATSCGDSLMLPLTVDYRKQETMPLTSQLKQQKRTKEMCGYQGRQMIMNNVESVINLYGSIGFDVMIGNNNSNLLDPFTGGALMFGGEGRDTYVVKHGYDHDILIDNFAEDKYDDTVLVDMDFLSGGQMILTSVDEDLNVNITNGGEILHICLLNYHSSPEHQHLNFQSSDGVFFHLKNTSVKENDSLSLPHVEAFKVNLQETRVDCHLDLHAQGNLSAVLTVQGCPSLSNHIQGNNQQNILIGGWKNDVLEGGQGNDTLMGGEGNDLLMGGLGDDTLYGEVGEDTMMGESGWDVFIPGPGADLVDGGPGRDTVLYQGDHEKGEGVYVNLLSGECRQADAEGDVLKDVENVIGTIYSDVLVSGFEAALLKGSDGNDVLVSTGGGDYLVGGDGNDLYMPAFKQGSLTIDNCAKDNRTDILYLSSDFSPQFACHRLCDRVVLIFSGVNTLKTTEILEVTVQGWTGFHAAPDHQALACKLHSQAWLQTSILAAEKNTPQELPAAV
;
A
#
# COMPACT_ATOMS: atom_id res chain seq x y z
N MET A 1 -2.23 36.77 25.88
CA MET A 1 -1.92 37.58 27.07
C MET A 1 -0.59 38.28 26.87
N ASP A 2 -0.50 39.56 27.23
CA ASP A 2 0.71 40.36 27.00
C ASP A 2 1.18 41.03 28.30
N TYR A 3 2.31 40.56 28.83
CA TYR A 3 2.96 41.05 30.04
C TYR A 3 4.21 41.91 29.73
N SER A 4 4.46 42.23 28.46
CA SER A 4 5.68 42.94 28.02
C SER A 4 5.88 44.32 28.66
N ARG A 5 4.82 44.93 29.19
CA ARG A 5 4.83 46.24 29.86
C ARG A 5 4.82 46.16 31.39
N VAL A 6 4.78 44.96 31.95
CA VAL A 6 4.75 44.76 33.41
C VAL A 6 6.14 44.97 33.98
N SER A 7 6.22 45.65 35.12
CA SER A 7 7.48 46.03 35.78
C SER A 7 7.97 45.01 36.81
N SER A 8 7.41 43.80 36.81
CA SER A 8 7.75 42.68 37.68
C SER A 8 7.74 41.39 36.87
N GLY A 9 8.55 40.40 37.28
CA GLY A 9 8.47 39.05 36.74
C GLY A 9 7.08 38.46 36.97
N VAL A 10 6.63 37.62 36.04
CA VAL A 10 5.29 37.02 36.05
C VAL A 10 5.36 35.51 36.21
N GLU A 11 4.45 34.96 37.02
CA GLU A 11 4.17 33.53 37.08
C GLU A 11 2.78 33.30 36.49
N VAL A 12 2.74 32.63 35.34
CA VAL A 12 1.53 32.38 34.54
C VAL A 12 1.41 30.88 34.36
N ASP A 13 0.24 30.33 34.70
CA ASP A 13 -0.10 28.93 34.46
C ASP A 13 -1.50 28.90 33.85
N LEU A 14 -1.57 28.69 32.53
CA LEU A 14 -2.81 28.82 31.78
C LEU A 14 -3.81 27.70 32.09
N GLU A 15 -3.37 26.57 32.64
CA GLU A 15 -4.25 25.44 32.95
C GLU A 15 -4.90 25.55 34.33
N LYS A 16 -4.23 26.23 35.29
CA LYS A 16 -4.74 26.40 36.65
C LYS A 16 -6.01 27.24 36.72
N ASP A 17 -6.19 28.20 35.80
CA ASP A 17 -7.35 29.08 35.76
C ASP A 17 -8.23 28.75 34.54
N PRO A 18 -9.48 28.29 34.74
CA PRO A 18 -10.42 28.02 33.66
C PRO A 18 -10.65 29.20 32.71
N ALA A 19 -10.47 30.45 33.17
CA ALA A 19 -10.59 31.62 32.32
C ALA A 19 -9.46 31.75 31.28
N LEU A 20 -8.36 31.02 31.47
CA LEU A 20 -7.15 31.08 30.64
C LEU A 20 -6.99 29.89 29.70
N HIS A 21 -7.91 28.91 29.75
CA HIS A 21 -7.89 27.71 28.90
C HIS A 21 -8.02 28.01 27.40
N SER A 22 -8.53 29.18 27.02
CA SER A 22 -8.64 29.59 25.61
C SER A 22 -7.47 30.44 25.12
N VAL A 23 -6.48 30.74 25.97
CA VAL A 23 -5.34 31.55 25.60
C VAL A 23 -4.36 30.71 24.76
N THR A 24 -3.95 31.24 23.61
CA THR A 24 -3.03 30.59 22.68
C THR A 24 -1.75 31.40 22.43
N GLU A 25 -1.63 32.60 23.00
CA GLU A 25 -0.41 33.42 22.87
C GLU A 25 -0.08 34.07 24.21
N VAL A 26 1.19 33.98 24.63
CA VAL A 26 1.69 34.62 25.85
C VAL A 26 2.98 35.38 25.56
N ARG A 27 3.03 36.64 25.97
CA ARG A 27 4.25 37.47 25.92
C ARG A 27 4.70 37.77 27.34
N GLY A 28 5.90 37.35 27.70
CA GLY A 28 6.55 37.64 28.98
C GLY A 28 7.02 39.08 29.10
N SER A 29 7.49 39.39 30.31
CA SER A 29 7.92 40.68 30.78
C SER A 29 9.37 41.00 30.36
N GLN A 30 10.00 41.95 31.07
CA GLN A 30 11.42 42.28 30.90
C GLN A 30 12.31 41.68 32.00
N LEU A 31 11.73 40.84 32.86
CA LEU A 31 12.34 40.23 34.04
C LEU A 31 12.06 38.72 34.02
N ASN A 32 12.70 37.98 34.93
CA ASN A 32 12.56 36.53 35.03
C ASN A 32 11.11 36.10 35.25
N ASP A 33 10.59 35.33 34.30
CA ASP A 33 9.22 34.84 34.28
C ASP A 33 9.14 33.31 34.40
N VAL A 34 7.98 32.82 34.80
CA VAL A 34 7.59 31.40 34.76
C VAL A 34 6.29 31.32 33.97
N ILE A 35 6.33 30.78 32.76
CA ILE A 35 5.18 30.69 31.86
C ILE A 35 4.88 29.23 31.57
N LYS A 36 3.68 28.79 31.92
CA LYS A 36 3.18 27.43 31.63
C LYS A 36 1.92 27.51 30.79
N GLY A 37 1.92 26.79 29.68
CA GLY A 37 0.83 26.70 28.72
C GLY A 37 -0.35 25.86 29.22
N ASN A 38 -1.19 25.45 28.27
CA ASN A 38 -2.40 24.65 28.50
C ASN A 38 -2.44 23.44 27.55
N GLN A 39 -3.62 22.85 27.35
CA GLN A 39 -3.81 21.69 26.46
C GLN A 39 -4.06 22.10 24.99
N LYS A 40 -3.64 23.30 24.59
CA LYS A 40 -3.79 23.86 23.23
C LYS A 40 -2.41 24.30 22.74
N SER A 41 -2.23 24.34 21.42
CA SER A 41 -1.09 25.00 20.78
C SER A 41 -0.92 26.45 21.27
N ASN A 42 0.20 26.74 21.93
CA ASN A 42 0.54 28.04 22.50
C ASN A 42 1.77 28.64 21.82
N THR A 43 1.71 29.93 21.46
CA THR A 43 2.89 30.72 21.08
C THR A 43 3.38 31.52 22.27
N ILE A 44 4.56 31.17 22.78
CA ILE A 44 5.19 31.77 23.95
C ILE A 44 6.38 32.62 23.50
N PHE A 45 6.32 33.91 23.82
CA PHE A 45 7.44 34.85 23.72
C PHE A 45 7.96 35.11 25.14
N PRO A 46 9.04 34.46 25.61
CA PRO A 46 9.44 34.54 27.02
C PRO A 46 9.82 35.95 27.48
N GLY A 47 10.26 36.82 26.57
CA GLY A 47 10.67 38.18 26.90
C GLY A 47 12.14 38.27 27.29
N LYS A 48 12.48 39.24 28.15
CA LYS A 48 13.85 39.39 28.68
C LYS A 48 13.94 38.83 30.09
N GLY A 49 15.14 38.42 30.48
CA GLY A 49 15.39 37.83 31.79
C GLY A 49 15.74 36.35 31.66
N ASP A 50 15.96 35.70 32.79
CA ASP A 50 16.14 34.26 32.84
C ASP A 50 14.78 33.62 33.09
N ASP A 51 14.18 33.04 32.06
CA ASP A 51 12.78 32.62 32.06
C ASP A 51 12.65 31.10 32.04
N PHE A 52 11.60 30.59 32.70
CA PHE A 52 11.19 29.20 32.63
C PHE A 52 9.91 29.07 31.81
N VAL A 53 9.91 28.20 30.80
CA VAL A 53 8.76 27.96 29.93
C VAL A 53 8.43 26.48 29.78
N GLU A 54 7.13 26.19 29.68
CA GLU A 54 6.56 24.84 29.54
C GLU A 54 5.28 24.97 28.70
N GLY A 55 5.22 24.37 27.51
CA GLY A 55 4.06 24.45 26.61
C GLY A 55 2.89 23.55 27.03
N ARG A 56 3.21 22.30 27.38
CA ARG A 56 2.30 21.20 27.76
C ARG A 56 1.71 20.46 26.57
N GLY A 57 0.42 20.66 26.24
CA GLY A 57 -0.27 19.84 25.24
C GLY A 57 -0.54 20.61 23.95
N GLY A 58 -0.59 19.90 22.82
CA GLY A 58 -0.69 20.50 21.50
C GLY A 58 0.68 20.92 20.94
N GLU A 59 0.66 21.64 19.81
CA GLU A 59 1.88 22.11 19.12
C GLU A 59 2.28 23.53 19.58
N ASP A 60 3.31 23.62 20.41
CA ASP A 60 3.75 24.85 21.05
C ASP A 60 4.91 25.53 20.31
N TRP A 61 4.94 26.87 20.35
CA TRP A 61 5.95 27.70 19.70
C TRP A 61 6.68 28.56 20.74
N TYR A 62 8.00 28.38 20.85
CA TYR A 62 8.86 29.19 21.71
C TYR A 62 9.70 30.15 20.88
N VAL A 63 9.44 31.46 20.98
CA VAL A 63 10.14 32.46 20.17
C VAL A 63 11.27 33.11 20.96
N ILE A 64 12.51 32.75 20.64
CA ILE A 64 13.70 33.09 21.41
C ILE A 64 14.59 34.05 20.63
N THR A 65 14.95 35.15 21.29
CA THR A 65 15.89 36.14 20.75
C THR A 65 17.16 36.12 21.61
N PRO A 66 18.33 35.74 21.05
CA PRO A 66 19.59 35.74 21.79
C PRO A 66 19.90 37.10 22.43
N GLY A 67 20.59 37.08 23.57
CA GLY A 67 20.95 38.30 24.32
C GLY A 67 19.83 38.87 25.19
N GLN A 68 18.69 38.18 25.31
CA GLN A 68 17.58 38.54 26.19
C GLN A 68 17.54 37.73 27.50
N GLY A 69 18.67 37.19 27.94
CA GLY A 69 18.76 36.27 29.09
C GLY A 69 18.46 34.82 28.73
N LEU A 70 18.67 33.92 29.68
CA LEU A 70 18.67 32.46 29.49
C LEU A 70 17.24 31.89 29.51
N LYS A 71 16.87 31.02 28.58
CA LYS A 71 15.55 30.38 28.55
C LYS A 71 15.64 28.91 28.95
N THR A 72 14.93 28.53 30.00
CA THR A 72 14.80 27.13 30.41
C THR A 72 13.49 26.56 29.88
N ILE A 73 13.56 25.57 29.00
CA ILE A 73 12.38 24.93 28.41
C ILE A 73 12.22 23.55 29.02
N ASN A 74 11.02 23.27 29.52
CA ASN A 74 10.59 21.95 29.95
C ASN A 74 9.57 21.40 28.96
N ASN A 75 10.04 20.65 27.96
CA ASN A 75 9.19 20.16 26.88
C ASN A 75 8.54 18.81 27.21
N TYR A 76 7.92 18.67 28.37
CA TYR A 76 7.23 17.43 28.70
C TYR A 76 5.82 17.44 28.08
N SER A 77 5.57 16.57 27.10
CA SER A 77 4.21 16.34 26.59
C SER A 77 3.87 14.85 26.49
N PRO A 78 2.71 14.41 26.99
CA PRO A 78 2.22 13.05 26.83
C PRO A 78 1.56 12.75 25.47
N ASP A 79 1.20 13.77 24.67
CA ASP A 79 0.59 13.57 23.35
C ASP A 79 1.62 13.40 22.22
N LEU A 80 2.90 13.70 22.51
CA LEU A 80 4.03 13.63 21.58
C LEU A 80 3.90 14.51 20.32
N SER A 81 3.05 15.55 20.38
CA SER A 81 2.99 16.59 19.35
C SER A 81 4.35 17.28 19.21
N ILE A 82 4.72 17.65 17.98
CA ILE A 82 6.00 18.32 17.72
C ILE A 82 5.87 19.80 18.05
N ASP A 83 6.69 20.26 18.97
CA ASP A 83 6.81 21.67 19.36
C ASP A 83 7.94 22.35 18.58
N THR A 84 7.84 23.67 18.39
CA THR A 84 8.79 24.47 17.63
C THR A 84 9.49 25.51 18.50
N VAL A 85 10.82 25.54 18.48
CA VAL A 85 11.62 26.65 19.01
C VAL A 85 12.14 27.49 17.86
N PHE A 86 11.63 28.71 17.73
CA PHE A 86 12.11 29.69 16.75
C PHE A 86 13.25 30.53 17.33
N LEU A 87 14.47 30.31 16.83
CA LEU A 87 15.68 31.01 17.23
C LEU A 87 15.99 32.15 16.25
N LYS A 88 16.01 33.39 16.74
CA LYS A 88 16.41 34.57 15.93
C LYS A 88 17.93 34.69 15.77
N VAL A 89 18.55 33.64 15.26
CA VAL A 89 19.98 33.51 14.97
C VAL A 89 20.15 32.62 13.75
N GLN A 90 21.31 32.71 13.10
CA GLN A 90 21.69 31.78 12.03
C GLN A 90 22.18 30.46 12.62
N TYR A 91 21.91 29.35 11.92
CA TYR A 91 22.25 28.00 12.36
C TYR A 91 23.73 27.83 12.70
N GLN A 92 24.63 28.32 11.84
CA GLN A 92 26.08 28.20 11.98
C GLN A 92 26.68 28.86 13.25
N HIS A 93 25.92 29.72 13.93
CA HIS A 93 26.35 30.38 15.16
C HIS A 93 25.82 29.69 16.43
N ILE A 94 25.02 28.64 16.28
CA ILE A 94 24.51 27.85 17.39
C ILE A 94 25.53 26.76 17.69
N MET A 95 25.81 26.55 18.97
CA MET A 95 26.55 25.41 19.48
C MET A 95 25.69 24.70 20.51
N SER A 96 25.75 23.37 20.53
CA SER A 96 25.10 22.58 21.58
C SER A 96 26.12 22.00 22.54
N SER A 97 25.74 21.86 23.80
CA SER A 97 26.47 21.10 24.80
C SER A 97 25.48 20.29 25.64
N CYS A 98 25.96 19.23 26.27
CA CYS A 98 25.15 18.39 27.13
C CYS A 98 25.67 18.46 28.57
N ASP A 99 24.76 18.61 29.51
CA ASP A 99 25.05 18.55 30.94
C ASP A 99 24.08 17.59 31.63
N GLY A 100 24.57 16.41 31.97
CA GLY A 100 23.76 15.32 32.52
C GLY A 100 22.62 14.94 31.58
N SER A 101 21.38 15.15 32.03
CA SER A 101 20.18 14.87 31.23
C SER A 101 19.69 16.04 30.37
N ASN A 102 20.37 17.18 30.42
CA ASN A 102 19.95 18.43 29.77
C ASN A 102 20.79 18.72 28.52
N VAL A 103 20.21 19.51 27.61
CA VAL A 103 20.92 20.09 26.46
C VAL A 103 20.93 21.60 26.61
N THR A 104 22.09 22.21 26.41
CA THR A 104 22.26 23.67 26.40
C THR A 104 22.60 24.12 24.99
N LEU A 105 21.87 25.13 24.49
CA LEU A 105 22.20 25.82 23.25
C LEU A 105 22.86 27.15 23.58
N ALA A 106 23.98 27.43 22.93
CA ALA A 106 24.75 28.66 23.09
C ALA A 106 24.96 29.34 21.74
N VAL A 107 25.03 30.68 21.75
CA VAL A 107 25.36 31.50 20.58
C VAL A 107 26.56 32.36 20.94
N ASN A 108 27.62 32.30 20.14
CA ASN A 108 28.89 33.03 20.38
C ASN A 108 29.44 32.84 21.80
N GLY A 109 29.30 31.62 22.35
CA GLY A 109 29.75 31.27 23.71
C GLY A 109 28.84 31.74 24.85
N SER A 110 27.71 32.40 24.56
CA SER A 110 26.69 32.75 25.57
C SER A 110 25.53 31.77 25.52
N GLU A 111 25.19 31.15 26.65
CA GLU A 111 24.04 30.24 26.76
C GLU A 111 22.74 31.01 26.52
N ILE A 112 21.87 30.43 25.69
CA ILE A 112 20.58 31.04 25.32
C ILE A 112 19.40 30.16 25.70
N VAL A 113 19.54 28.83 25.66
CA VAL A 113 18.47 27.88 25.96
C VAL A 113 19.01 26.69 26.73
N ILE A 114 18.31 26.27 27.78
CA ILE A 114 18.48 24.98 28.46
C ILE A 114 17.22 24.15 28.26
N LEU A 115 17.36 23.01 27.62
CA LEU A 115 16.31 22.01 27.47
C LEU A 115 16.45 21.00 28.61
N LYS A 116 15.44 20.94 29.47
CA LYS A 116 15.46 20.06 30.63
C LYS A 116 15.11 18.63 30.23
N HIS A 117 15.84 17.68 30.82
CA HIS A 117 15.50 16.25 30.79
C HIS A 117 15.42 15.62 29.40
N TRP A 118 16.05 16.24 28.39
CA TRP A 118 16.08 15.76 27.01
C TRP A 118 16.47 14.29 26.89
N PHE A 119 17.46 13.82 27.66
CA PHE A 119 17.92 12.42 27.61
C PHE A 119 17.21 11.47 28.59
N VAL A 120 16.14 11.91 29.26
CA VAL A 120 15.41 11.09 30.23
C VAL A 120 14.39 10.18 29.55
N SER A 121 13.64 10.71 28.57
CA SER A 121 12.54 9.99 27.90
C SER A 121 12.18 10.70 26.60
N ASN A 122 11.61 9.95 25.64
CA ASN A 122 11.02 10.48 24.41
C ASN A 122 9.92 11.54 24.65
N MET A 123 9.29 11.54 25.83
CA MET A 123 8.31 12.55 26.26
C MET A 123 8.88 13.97 26.36
N TYR A 124 10.22 14.12 26.26
CA TYR A 124 10.93 15.40 26.20
C TYR A 124 11.56 15.67 24.82
N GLN A 125 11.56 14.71 23.90
CA GLN A 125 12.35 14.71 22.66
C GLN A 125 11.50 15.01 21.41
N HIS A 126 10.55 15.92 21.53
CA HIS A 126 9.62 16.31 20.47
C HIS A 126 9.70 17.81 20.19
N LEU A 127 10.93 18.33 20.15
CA LEU A 127 11.23 19.69 19.69
C LEU A 127 11.88 19.68 18.31
N GLU A 128 11.41 20.61 17.49
CA GLU A 128 12.06 21.06 16.27
C GLU A 128 12.52 22.52 16.44
N PHE A 129 13.66 22.87 15.85
CA PHE A 129 14.26 24.20 15.95
C PHE A 129 14.29 24.86 14.59
N GLN A 130 13.80 26.09 14.51
CA GLN A 130 13.81 26.90 13.29
C GLN A 130 14.68 28.14 13.49
N THR A 131 15.58 28.40 12.56
CA THR A 131 16.49 29.54 12.61
C THR A 131 16.06 30.65 11.64
N ILE A 132 16.63 31.85 11.80
CA ILE A 132 16.23 33.02 10.98
C ILE A 132 16.71 32.92 9.53
N ASP A 133 17.73 32.10 9.26
CA ASP A 133 18.21 31.74 7.93
C ASP A 133 17.40 30.62 7.26
N GLY A 134 16.33 30.13 7.91
CA GLY A 134 15.40 29.16 7.34
C GLY A 134 15.86 27.71 7.45
N ILE A 135 16.83 27.41 8.32
CA ILE A 135 17.22 26.03 8.60
C ILE A 135 16.34 25.50 9.72
N THR A 136 15.78 24.33 9.49
CA THR A 136 15.06 23.57 10.49
C THR A 136 15.90 22.38 10.90
N PHE A 137 16.12 22.18 12.20
CA PHE A 137 16.95 21.10 12.73
C PHE A 137 16.31 20.43 13.95
N LYS A 138 16.68 19.18 14.18
CA LYS A 138 16.35 18.45 15.42
C LYS A 138 17.60 18.21 16.24
N LEU A 139 17.39 17.85 17.50
CA LEU A 139 18.46 17.33 18.36
C LEU A 139 18.45 15.80 18.35
N GLY A 140 19.64 15.20 18.37
CA GLY A 140 19.81 13.77 18.55
C GLY A 140 19.25 13.29 19.90
N SER A 141 18.88 12.01 19.98
CA SER A 141 18.31 11.40 21.18
C SER A 141 19.35 10.81 22.14
N SER A 142 20.63 10.81 21.75
CA SER A 142 21.73 10.23 22.55
C SER A 142 22.66 11.30 23.11
N ALA A 143 22.97 11.17 24.41
CA ALA A 143 23.98 11.99 25.07
C ALA A 143 25.42 11.71 24.60
N THR A 144 25.64 10.69 23.76
CA THR A 144 26.98 10.36 23.24
C THR A 144 27.41 11.22 22.05
N SER A 145 26.46 11.84 21.33
CA SER A 145 26.73 12.63 20.11
C SER A 145 26.84 14.13 20.36
N CYS A 146 26.97 14.56 21.62
CA CYS A 146 26.95 15.96 22.03
C CYS A 146 27.92 16.87 21.26
N GLY A 147 27.55 18.14 21.07
CA GLY A 147 28.26 19.09 20.22
C GLY A 147 27.57 19.29 18.89
N ASP A 148 28.32 19.60 17.83
CA ASP A 148 27.74 19.84 16.51
C ASP A 148 27.03 18.60 15.95
N SER A 149 27.50 17.40 16.30
CA SER A 149 26.87 16.13 15.93
C SER A 149 25.52 15.86 16.62
N LEU A 150 25.12 16.67 17.60
CA LEU A 150 23.80 16.60 18.21
C LEU A 150 22.76 17.37 17.39
N MET A 151 23.16 18.45 16.72
CA MET A 151 22.27 19.27 15.90
C MET A 151 22.24 18.70 14.49
N LEU A 152 21.07 18.21 14.09
CA LEU A 152 20.86 17.51 12.84
C LEU A 152 19.94 18.35 11.97
N PRO A 153 20.46 19.13 11.01
CA PRO A 153 19.63 19.91 10.10
C PRO A 153 18.79 18.95 9.24
N LEU A 154 17.50 19.26 9.11
CA LEU A 154 16.54 18.44 8.38
C LEU A 154 16.02 19.14 7.13
N THR A 155 15.76 20.44 7.25
CA THR A 155 15.18 21.25 6.19
C THR A 155 15.98 22.53 5.98
N VAL A 156 16.18 22.91 4.73
CA VAL A 156 16.70 24.23 4.35
C VAL A 156 15.62 24.95 3.55
N ASP A 157 15.09 26.05 4.07
CA ASP A 157 13.96 26.78 3.49
C ASP A 157 14.29 28.25 3.21
N TYR A 158 14.47 28.58 1.94
CA TYR A 158 14.79 29.92 1.46
C TYR A 158 13.59 30.67 0.85
N ARG A 159 12.36 30.16 1.00
CA ARG A 159 11.16 30.80 0.43
C ARG A 159 10.91 32.20 0.96
N LYS A 160 11.38 32.48 2.18
CA LYS A 160 11.26 33.78 2.86
C LYS A 160 12.54 34.62 2.83
N GLN A 161 13.57 34.17 2.10
CA GLN A 161 14.88 34.82 2.06
C GLN A 161 15.05 35.67 0.79
N GLU A 162 15.83 36.74 0.88
CA GLU A 162 16.21 37.55 -0.29
C GLU A 162 17.16 36.77 -1.22
N THR A 163 17.07 37.02 -2.53
CA THR A 163 17.93 36.41 -3.56
C THR A 163 19.32 37.05 -3.56
N MET A 164 20.35 36.28 -3.92
CA MET A 164 21.74 36.76 -4.01
C MET A 164 22.30 36.52 -5.43
N PRO A 165 23.22 37.37 -5.94
CA PRO A 165 23.90 37.10 -7.20
C PRO A 165 24.69 35.78 -7.12
N LEU A 166 24.46 34.88 -8.08
CA LEU A 166 25.23 33.64 -8.15
C LEU A 166 26.63 33.92 -8.70
N THR A 167 27.67 33.64 -7.91
CA THR A 167 29.07 33.85 -8.28
C THR A 167 29.67 32.62 -8.96
N SER A 168 29.77 32.65 -10.30
CA SER A 168 30.57 31.82 -11.22
C SER A 168 30.53 30.27 -11.13
N GLN A 169 30.45 29.65 -12.32
CA GLN A 169 30.83 28.27 -12.69
C GLN A 169 30.60 27.16 -11.64
N LEU A 170 29.41 26.56 -11.65
CA LEU A 170 29.23 25.23 -11.06
C LEU A 170 29.94 24.19 -11.92
N LYS A 171 30.86 23.44 -11.31
CA LYS A 171 31.48 22.26 -11.90
C LYS A 171 30.90 21.03 -11.22
N GLN A 172 29.96 20.39 -11.91
CA GLN A 172 29.60 19.00 -11.66
C GLN A 172 29.86 18.20 -12.93
N GLN A 173 30.53 17.07 -12.74
CA GLN A 173 30.69 15.98 -13.71
C GLN A 173 30.86 16.38 -15.21
N LYS A 174 31.83 17.27 -15.49
CA LYS A 174 32.39 17.68 -16.82
C LYS A 174 31.78 18.87 -17.54
N ARG A 175 30.60 19.40 -17.18
CA ARG A 175 30.11 20.67 -17.73
C ARG A 175 30.21 21.79 -16.71
N THR A 176 30.51 22.97 -17.24
CA THR A 176 30.57 24.21 -16.48
C THR A 176 29.45 25.10 -17.00
N LYS A 177 28.34 25.20 -16.27
CA LYS A 177 27.27 26.12 -16.64
C LYS A 177 27.62 27.50 -16.07
N GLU A 178 27.72 28.50 -16.95
CA GLU A 178 27.92 29.87 -16.50
C GLU A 178 26.63 30.39 -15.87
N MET A 179 26.63 30.46 -14.53
CA MET A 179 25.53 31.00 -13.74
C MET A 179 25.61 32.54 -13.57
N CYS A 180 26.56 33.19 -14.25
CA CYS A 180 26.78 34.62 -14.18
C CYS A 180 25.55 35.36 -14.73
N GLY A 181 24.88 36.15 -13.88
CA GLY A 181 23.70 36.94 -14.25
C GLY A 181 22.41 36.50 -13.58
N TYR A 182 22.37 35.30 -13.00
CA TYR A 182 21.25 34.82 -12.20
C TYR A 182 21.28 35.35 -10.76
N GLN A 183 20.11 35.56 -10.18
CA GLN A 183 19.91 35.84 -8.76
C GLN A 183 19.11 34.71 -8.12
N GLY A 184 19.59 34.17 -7.00
CA GLY A 184 18.94 33.10 -6.24
C GLY A 184 19.83 32.63 -5.08
N ARG A 185 19.73 31.36 -4.70
CA ARG A 185 20.47 30.76 -3.58
C ARG A 185 21.17 29.47 -3.98
N GLN A 186 22.22 29.14 -3.24
CA GLN A 186 22.96 27.89 -3.41
C GLN A 186 22.84 27.04 -2.13
N MET A 187 22.34 25.83 -2.30
CA MET A 187 22.15 24.81 -1.26
C MET A 187 23.00 23.60 -1.65
N ILE A 188 24.08 23.34 -0.91
CA ILE A 188 24.97 22.21 -1.16
C ILE A 188 24.98 21.33 0.08
N MET A 189 24.27 20.20 0.04
CA MET A 189 24.06 19.32 1.18
C MET A 189 24.73 17.96 1.05
N ASN A 190 25.56 17.75 0.03
CA ASN A 190 26.26 16.49 -0.25
C ASN A 190 26.99 15.84 0.93
N ASN A 191 27.42 16.63 1.93
CA ASN A 191 28.10 16.14 3.14
C ASN A 191 27.24 16.22 4.41
N VAL A 192 25.94 16.46 4.29
CA VAL A 192 25.02 16.69 5.40
C VAL A 192 23.85 15.71 5.30
N GLU A 193 24.12 14.44 5.66
CA GLU A 193 23.18 13.32 5.52
C GLU A 193 21.84 13.50 6.24
N SER A 194 21.76 14.35 7.25
CA SER A 194 20.52 14.57 8.00
C SER A 194 19.46 15.38 7.25
N VAL A 195 19.87 16.16 6.24
CA VAL A 195 18.94 17.00 5.46
C VAL A 195 18.12 16.11 4.54
N ILE A 196 16.82 16.36 4.49
CA ILE A 196 15.86 15.63 3.64
C ILE A 196 14.97 16.57 2.83
N ASN A 197 14.89 17.87 3.17
CA ASN A 197 14.05 18.82 2.47
C ASN A 197 14.82 20.10 2.09
N LEU A 198 14.70 20.52 0.84
CA LEU A 198 15.30 21.73 0.28
C LEU A 198 14.19 22.56 -0.39
N TYR A 199 13.97 23.78 0.10
CA TYR A 199 13.01 24.72 -0.47
C TYR A 199 13.70 25.99 -0.97
N GLY A 200 13.55 26.27 -2.26
CA GLY A 200 14.08 27.38 -3.03
C GLY A 200 13.55 28.75 -2.63
N SER A 201 14.07 29.76 -3.30
CA SER A 201 13.73 31.16 -3.22
C SER A 201 12.88 31.59 -4.43
N ILE A 202 12.60 32.88 -4.52
CA ILE A 202 11.95 33.46 -5.70
C ILE A 202 12.89 33.60 -6.92
N GLY A 203 14.18 33.29 -6.77
CA GLY A 203 15.19 33.39 -7.82
C GLY A 203 15.68 32.02 -8.31
N PHE A 204 16.59 32.00 -9.28
CA PHE A 204 17.15 30.75 -9.80
C PHE A 204 18.08 30.11 -8.78
N ASP A 205 17.71 28.95 -8.24
CA ASP A 205 18.48 28.29 -7.20
C ASP A 205 19.36 27.15 -7.70
N VAL A 206 20.33 26.78 -6.89
CA VAL A 206 21.21 25.63 -7.10
C VAL A 206 21.04 24.73 -5.90
N MET A 207 20.49 23.53 -6.11
CA MET A 207 20.05 22.63 -5.06
C MET A 207 20.74 21.29 -5.26
N ILE A 208 21.64 20.95 -4.34
CA ILE A 208 22.41 19.69 -4.35
C ILE A 208 22.10 18.97 -3.05
N GLY A 209 21.43 17.83 -3.16
CA GLY A 209 21.11 16.92 -2.07
C GLY A 209 22.30 16.06 -1.63
N ASN A 210 22.00 14.99 -0.90
CA ASN A 210 22.94 14.08 -0.27
C ASN A 210 22.68 12.64 -0.70
N ASN A 211 23.22 11.67 0.04
CA ASN A 211 23.09 10.25 -0.30
C ASN A 211 21.84 9.59 0.29
N ASN A 212 20.85 10.39 0.73
CA ASN A 212 19.56 9.95 1.20
C ASN A 212 18.48 10.57 0.33
N SER A 213 17.27 9.98 0.37
CA SER A 213 16.07 10.56 -0.25
C SER A 213 15.86 12.02 0.17
N ASN A 214 15.92 12.93 -0.80
CA ASN A 214 15.72 14.36 -0.62
C ASN A 214 14.51 14.86 -1.43
N LEU A 215 13.75 15.78 -0.84
CA LEU A 215 12.74 16.57 -1.52
C LEU A 215 13.34 17.92 -1.92
N LEU A 216 13.34 18.23 -3.22
CA LEU A 216 13.85 19.48 -3.79
C LEU A 216 12.68 20.25 -4.42
N ASP A 217 12.29 21.38 -3.81
CA ASP A 217 11.25 22.28 -4.33
C ASP A 217 11.85 23.67 -4.60
N PRO A 218 12.03 24.10 -5.86
CA PRO A 218 12.65 25.38 -6.21
C PRO A 218 11.74 26.59 -5.98
N PHE A 219 10.56 26.39 -5.41
CA PHE A 219 9.56 27.41 -5.11
C PHE A 219 8.99 28.14 -6.33
N THR A 220 9.58 29.25 -6.80
CA THR A 220 9.05 30.01 -7.95
C THR A 220 10.11 30.49 -8.94
N GLY A 221 11.39 30.47 -8.60
CA GLY A 221 12.43 31.13 -9.39
C GLY A 221 13.15 30.26 -10.41
N GLY A 222 12.81 28.97 -10.50
CA GLY A 222 13.55 27.97 -11.29
C GLY A 222 14.79 27.43 -10.55
N ALA A 223 15.40 26.36 -11.05
CA ALA A 223 16.58 25.80 -10.39
C ALA A 223 17.42 24.85 -11.25
N LEU A 224 18.66 24.64 -10.82
CA LEU A 224 19.46 23.45 -11.08
C LEU A 224 19.37 22.52 -9.87
N MET A 225 18.85 21.31 -10.07
CA MET A 225 18.62 20.32 -9.02
C MET A 225 19.44 19.05 -9.28
N PHE A 226 20.06 18.54 -8.22
CA PHE A 226 20.78 17.28 -8.15
C PHE A 226 20.40 16.61 -6.83
N GLY A 227 19.68 15.50 -6.86
CA GLY A 227 19.23 14.78 -5.67
C GLY A 227 20.39 14.07 -4.97
N GLY A 228 21.10 13.21 -5.70
CA GLY A 228 22.22 12.43 -5.18
C GLY A 228 21.93 10.95 -5.26
N GLU A 229 22.05 10.25 -4.13
CA GLU A 229 21.66 8.84 -4.02
C GLU A 229 20.37 8.74 -3.19
N GLY A 230 19.69 7.59 -3.28
CA GLY A 230 18.41 7.38 -2.65
C GLY A 230 17.25 7.59 -3.62
N ARG A 231 16.05 7.77 -3.08
CA ARG A 231 14.85 8.08 -3.88
C ARG A 231 14.51 9.54 -3.70
N ASP A 232 14.95 10.36 -4.63
CA ASP A 232 14.78 11.80 -4.61
C ASP A 232 13.46 12.23 -5.25
N THR A 233 12.96 13.38 -4.82
CA THR A 233 11.72 13.98 -5.32
C THR A 233 11.97 15.41 -5.75
N TYR A 234 11.75 15.69 -7.03
CA TYR A 234 11.89 17.02 -7.63
C TYR A 234 10.50 17.63 -7.86
N VAL A 235 10.23 18.79 -7.27
CA VAL A 235 8.93 19.46 -7.41
C VAL A 235 8.97 20.49 -8.53
N VAL A 236 8.08 20.34 -9.51
CA VAL A 236 8.03 21.19 -10.70
C VAL A 236 6.60 21.70 -10.91
N LYS A 237 6.44 23.02 -10.80
CA LYS A 237 5.15 23.71 -10.91
C LYS A 237 5.14 24.69 -12.08
N HIS A 238 3.96 25.14 -12.45
CA HIS A 238 3.79 26.18 -13.45
C HIS A 238 4.24 27.56 -12.91
N GLY A 239 4.49 28.51 -13.83
CA GLY A 239 4.72 29.92 -13.47
C GLY A 239 6.11 30.23 -12.91
N TYR A 240 7.10 29.35 -13.13
CA TYR A 240 8.48 29.66 -12.81
C TYR A 240 9.07 30.70 -13.76
N ASP A 241 9.83 31.65 -13.19
CA ASP A 241 10.46 32.73 -13.95
C ASP A 241 11.65 32.25 -14.81
N HIS A 242 12.17 31.05 -14.56
CA HIS A 242 13.33 30.45 -15.25
C HIS A 242 13.18 28.94 -15.45
N ASP A 243 14.06 28.38 -16.30
CA ASP A 243 14.11 26.96 -16.64
C ASP A 243 14.35 26.05 -15.42
N ILE A 244 13.84 24.82 -15.51
CA ILE A 244 14.14 23.74 -14.57
C ILE A 244 15.16 22.80 -15.19
N LEU A 245 16.27 22.60 -14.48
CA LEU A 245 17.35 21.71 -14.86
C LEU A 245 17.50 20.63 -13.79
N ILE A 246 17.47 19.36 -14.20
CA ILE A 246 17.63 18.22 -13.30
C ILE A 246 18.81 17.39 -13.80
N ASP A 247 19.78 17.13 -12.94
CA ASP A 247 20.85 16.15 -13.16
C ASP A 247 20.59 14.96 -12.24
N ASN A 248 20.11 13.86 -12.82
CA ASN A 248 19.64 12.69 -12.08
C ASN A 248 20.70 11.58 -11.96
N PHE A 249 21.98 11.94 -11.88
CA PHE A 249 23.04 10.95 -11.72
C PHE A 249 23.01 10.33 -10.32
N ALA A 250 22.83 9.01 -10.26
CA ALA A 250 22.97 8.19 -9.05
C ALA A 250 23.61 6.84 -9.37
N GLU A 251 24.54 6.37 -8.52
CA GLU A 251 25.17 5.06 -8.68
C GLU A 251 24.23 3.91 -8.28
N ASP A 252 23.33 4.13 -7.32
CA ASP A 252 22.38 3.13 -6.82
C ASP A 252 21.24 2.80 -7.81
N LYS A 253 20.92 3.73 -8.71
CA LYS A 253 19.84 3.65 -9.71
C LYS A 253 18.48 3.38 -9.11
N TYR A 254 18.21 3.88 -7.91
CA TYR A 254 16.85 3.91 -7.42
C TYR A 254 16.01 4.89 -8.24
N ASP A 255 14.74 4.53 -8.44
CA ASP A 255 13.84 5.39 -9.21
C ASP A 255 13.52 6.68 -8.43
N ASP A 256 13.90 7.81 -9.00
CA ASP A 256 13.57 9.14 -8.55
C ASP A 256 12.24 9.62 -9.15
N THR A 257 11.64 10.65 -8.55
CA THR A 257 10.33 11.15 -8.97
C THR A 257 10.35 12.65 -9.24
N VAL A 258 9.83 13.06 -10.40
CA VAL A 258 9.47 14.44 -10.69
C VAL A 258 7.97 14.60 -10.46
N LEU A 259 7.59 15.42 -9.48
CA LEU A 259 6.22 15.85 -9.27
C LEU A 259 5.92 17.03 -10.19
N VAL A 260 4.96 16.88 -11.09
CA VAL A 260 4.58 17.89 -12.07
C VAL A 260 3.18 18.42 -11.77
N ASP A 261 3.07 19.73 -11.58
CA ASP A 261 1.77 20.41 -11.44
C ASP A 261 1.11 20.64 -12.80
N MET A 262 0.68 19.56 -13.45
CA MET A 262 -0.04 19.53 -14.72
C MET A 262 -0.99 18.35 -14.73
N ASP A 263 -2.21 18.52 -15.25
CA ASP A 263 -3.19 17.44 -15.33
C ASP A 263 -3.08 16.69 -16.68
N PHE A 264 -3.05 15.36 -16.67
CA PHE A 264 -2.96 14.50 -17.85
C PHE A 264 -4.29 13.82 -18.23
N LEU A 265 -5.15 13.52 -17.26
CA LEU A 265 -6.50 12.98 -17.48
C LEU A 265 -7.39 13.96 -18.26
N SER A 266 -7.05 15.25 -18.25
CA SER A 266 -7.72 16.31 -19.03
C SER A 266 -7.06 16.59 -20.38
N GLY A 267 -6.20 15.70 -20.89
CA GLY A 267 -5.58 15.81 -22.21
C GLY A 267 -4.17 16.40 -22.24
N GLY A 268 -3.47 16.41 -21.10
CA GLY A 268 -2.06 16.76 -21.03
C GLY A 268 -1.19 15.86 -21.91
N GLN A 269 -0.15 16.44 -22.51
CA GLN A 269 0.79 15.73 -23.37
C GLN A 269 2.23 16.02 -22.95
N MET A 270 3.07 14.99 -22.99
CA MET A 270 4.50 15.10 -22.77
C MET A 270 5.24 14.90 -24.09
N ILE A 271 6.03 15.89 -24.49
CA ILE A 271 6.81 15.90 -25.73
C ILE A 271 8.29 15.89 -25.35
N LEU A 272 9.00 14.89 -25.86
CA LEU A 272 10.42 14.69 -25.60
C LEU A 272 11.25 15.14 -26.81
N THR A 273 12.30 15.92 -26.56
CA THR A 273 13.28 16.30 -27.58
C THR A 273 14.69 16.18 -27.02
N SER A 274 15.57 15.48 -27.73
CA SER A 274 16.98 15.36 -27.33
C SER A 274 17.81 16.47 -27.99
N VAL A 275 18.70 17.09 -27.21
CA VAL A 275 19.71 18.04 -27.70
C VAL A 275 21.05 17.64 -27.11
N ASP A 276 21.97 17.17 -27.96
CA ASP A 276 23.23 16.54 -27.55
C ASP A 276 23.00 15.36 -26.59
N GLU A 277 23.52 15.44 -25.35
CA GLU A 277 23.36 14.43 -24.29
C GLU A 277 22.15 14.72 -23.38
N ASP A 278 21.54 15.89 -23.51
CA ASP A 278 20.44 16.37 -22.67
C ASP A 278 19.07 15.97 -23.26
N LEU A 279 18.07 15.74 -22.41
CA LEU A 279 16.69 15.45 -22.79
C LEU A 279 15.77 16.58 -22.30
N ASN A 280 15.14 17.28 -23.23
CA ASN A 280 14.12 18.28 -22.92
C ASN A 280 12.75 17.61 -22.88
N VAL A 281 12.05 17.81 -21.76
CA VAL A 281 10.69 17.34 -21.49
C VAL A 281 9.77 18.57 -21.47
N ASN A 282 8.89 18.65 -22.47
CA ASN A 282 7.90 19.71 -22.56
C ASN A 282 6.52 19.11 -22.27
N ILE A 283 5.86 19.58 -21.21
CA ILE A 283 4.53 19.13 -20.83
C ILE A 283 3.54 20.23 -21.17
N THR A 284 2.51 19.91 -21.94
CA THR A 284 1.52 20.90 -22.40
C THR A 284 0.11 20.46 -22.05
N ASN A 285 -0.68 21.37 -21.49
CA ASN A 285 -2.12 21.20 -21.27
C ASN A 285 -2.82 22.56 -21.33
N GLY A 286 -3.94 22.69 -22.05
CA GLY A 286 -4.77 23.91 -22.03
C GLY A 286 -4.09 25.21 -22.49
N GLY A 287 -2.93 25.15 -23.14
CA GLY A 287 -2.11 26.31 -23.52
C GLY A 287 -1.00 26.65 -22.53
N GLU A 288 -0.96 26.00 -21.37
CA GLU A 288 0.17 26.03 -20.43
C GLU A 288 1.27 25.08 -20.91
N ILE A 289 2.51 25.49 -20.71
CA ILE A 289 3.70 24.72 -21.09
C ILE A 289 4.67 24.73 -19.92
N LEU A 290 5.11 23.54 -19.54
CA LEU A 290 6.10 23.32 -18.51
C LEU A 290 7.35 22.72 -19.16
N HIS A 291 8.49 23.35 -18.92
CA HIS A 291 9.77 23.02 -19.55
C HIS A 291 10.76 22.46 -18.52
N ILE A 292 11.22 21.23 -18.72
CA ILE A 292 12.23 20.57 -17.90
C ILE A 292 13.38 20.13 -18.81
N CYS A 293 14.62 20.40 -18.41
CA CYS A 293 15.81 19.89 -19.07
C CYS A 293 16.50 18.87 -18.16
N LEU A 294 16.46 17.60 -18.57
CA LEU A 294 17.23 16.53 -17.93
C LEU A 294 18.64 16.53 -18.51
N LEU A 295 19.61 16.86 -17.67
CA LEU A 295 21.00 16.97 -18.06
C LEU A 295 21.63 15.60 -18.19
N ASN A 296 22.44 15.42 -19.24
CA ASN A 296 23.23 14.21 -19.50
C ASN A 296 22.42 12.89 -19.51
N TYR A 297 21.11 12.96 -19.76
CA TYR A 297 20.21 11.80 -19.74
C TYR A 297 20.70 10.65 -20.65
N HIS A 298 21.27 10.97 -21.82
CA HIS A 298 21.79 9.97 -22.76
C HIS A 298 23.22 9.52 -22.47
N SER A 299 23.88 10.12 -21.48
CA SER A 299 25.29 9.85 -21.21
C SER A 299 25.52 8.48 -20.58
N SER A 300 24.62 8.04 -19.68
CA SER A 300 24.74 6.76 -19.00
C SER A 300 23.42 6.29 -18.35
N PRO A 301 23.26 4.98 -18.08
CA PRO A 301 22.09 4.47 -17.35
C PRO A 301 21.95 5.01 -15.92
N GLU A 302 23.04 5.47 -15.32
CA GLU A 302 23.05 6.16 -14.01
C GLU A 302 22.29 7.50 -14.04
N HIS A 303 21.83 7.98 -15.21
CA HIS A 303 20.94 9.15 -15.33
C HIS A 303 19.50 8.79 -15.74
N GLN A 304 19.20 7.49 -15.95
CA GLN A 304 17.97 7.02 -16.61
C GLN A 304 17.03 6.27 -15.65
N HIS A 305 16.82 6.83 -14.46
CA HIS A 305 15.99 6.25 -13.40
C HIS A 305 15.02 7.30 -12.84
N LEU A 306 14.33 7.99 -13.75
CA LEU A 306 13.43 9.10 -13.41
C LEU A 306 11.99 8.80 -13.85
N ASN A 307 11.09 8.93 -12.89
CA ASN A 307 9.65 8.79 -13.08
C ASN A 307 8.98 10.15 -12.97
N PHE A 308 7.85 10.33 -13.65
CA PHE A 308 7.06 11.56 -13.56
C PHE A 308 5.73 11.22 -12.93
N GLN A 309 5.28 12.04 -11.98
CA GLN A 309 3.95 11.97 -11.39
C GLN A 309 3.24 13.30 -11.62
N SER A 310 2.08 13.26 -12.25
CA SER A 310 1.24 14.42 -12.47
C SER A 310 0.41 14.78 -11.23
N SER A 311 -0.12 16.00 -11.20
CA SER A 311 -0.95 16.49 -10.09
C SER A 311 -2.32 15.82 -9.99
N ASP A 312 -2.80 15.24 -11.08
CA ASP A 312 -3.99 14.39 -11.13
C ASP A 312 -3.68 12.89 -10.98
N GLY A 313 -2.44 12.56 -10.61
CA GLY A 313 -2.07 11.22 -10.12
C GLY A 313 -1.67 10.21 -11.18
N VAL A 314 -1.37 10.64 -12.41
CA VAL A 314 -0.84 9.77 -13.47
C VAL A 314 0.68 9.65 -13.34
N PHE A 315 1.18 8.42 -13.36
CA PHE A 315 2.59 8.11 -13.29
C PHE A 315 3.11 7.66 -14.65
N PHE A 316 4.26 8.22 -15.05
CA PHE A 316 4.93 7.94 -16.31
C PHE A 316 6.37 7.49 -16.10
N HIS A 317 6.80 6.52 -16.91
CA HIS A 317 8.21 6.16 -17.07
C HIS A 317 8.76 6.70 -18.39
N LEU A 318 10.04 7.04 -18.39
CA LEU A 318 10.81 7.28 -19.61
C LEU A 318 11.52 6.00 -20.03
N LYS A 319 10.96 5.25 -20.99
CA LYS A 319 11.60 4.02 -21.49
C LYS A 319 12.44 4.28 -22.72
N ASN A 320 13.71 3.88 -22.66
CA ASN A 320 14.56 3.74 -23.84
C ASN A 320 14.21 2.44 -24.57
N THR A 321 13.73 2.52 -25.82
CA THR A 321 13.62 1.32 -26.66
C THR A 321 15.01 0.75 -26.88
N SER A 322 15.20 -0.55 -26.63
CA SER A 322 16.44 -1.26 -26.90
C SER A 322 16.89 -1.01 -28.35
N VAL A 323 18.00 -0.29 -28.51
CA VAL A 323 18.59 0.04 -29.80
C VAL A 323 19.08 -1.26 -30.46
N LYS A 324 18.51 -1.62 -31.61
CA LYS A 324 19.20 -2.53 -32.54
C LYS A 324 20.43 -1.81 -33.06
N GLU A 325 21.58 -2.48 -33.02
CA GLU A 325 22.98 -2.04 -33.19
C GLU A 325 23.36 -1.07 -34.36
N ASN A 326 22.46 -0.39 -35.07
CA ASN A 326 22.83 0.53 -36.14
C ASN A 326 21.86 1.71 -36.39
N ASP A 327 20.97 2.05 -35.46
CA ASP A 327 20.07 3.21 -35.63
C ASP A 327 20.43 4.36 -34.69
N SER A 328 20.45 5.57 -35.25
CA SER A 328 20.65 6.84 -34.53
C SER A 328 19.73 6.95 -33.31
N LEU A 329 20.27 7.43 -32.17
CA LEU A 329 19.58 7.62 -30.87
C LEU A 329 18.05 7.60 -30.98
N SER A 330 17.44 6.44 -30.70
CA SER A 330 15.98 6.36 -30.57
C SER A 330 15.57 7.22 -29.38
N LEU A 331 14.69 8.19 -29.60
CA LEU A 331 14.12 8.99 -28.53
C LEU A 331 13.43 8.05 -27.51
N PRO A 332 13.58 8.30 -26.20
CA PRO A 332 12.74 7.65 -25.21
C PRO A 332 11.27 7.94 -25.54
N HIS A 333 10.41 7.00 -25.16
CA HIS A 333 8.97 7.20 -25.21
C HIS A 333 8.45 7.28 -23.77
N VAL A 334 7.37 8.03 -23.63
CA VAL A 334 6.65 8.20 -22.37
C VAL A 334 5.55 7.14 -22.33
N GLU A 335 5.52 6.36 -21.26
CA GLU A 335 4.43 5.41 -21.02
C GLU A 335 3.82 5.68 -19.65
N ALA A 336 2.52 5.98 -19.63
CA ALA A 336 1.75 5.96 -18.40
C ALA A 336 1.61 4.50 -17.94
N PHE A 337 1.92 4.22 -16.68
CA PHE A 337 1.87 2.84 -16.16
C PHE A 337 0.95 2.69 -14.94
N LYS A 338 0.70 3.79 -14.22
CA LYS A 338 -0.13 3.80 -13.02
C LYS A 338 -0.95 5.09 -12.93
N VAL A 339 -2.17 4.99 -12.42
CA VAL A 339 -3.05 6.14 -12.12
C VAL A 339 -3.55 6.01 -10.69
N ASN A 340 -3.42 7.09 -9.91
CA ASN A 340 -4.00 7.21 -8.58
C ASN A 340 -4.99 8.38 -8.56
N LEU A 341 -6.28 8.06 -8.65
CA LEU A 341 -7.34 9.06 -8.66
C LEU A 341 -7.34 9.87 -7.36
N GLN A 342 -7.53 11.18 -7.49
CA GLN A 342 -7.50 12.13 -6.37
C GLN A 342 -8.90 12.63 -6.06
N GLU A 343 -9.41 12.34 -4.85
CA GLU A 343 -10.77 12.67 -4.39
C GLU A 343 -11.16 14.16 -4.58
N THR A 344 -10.18 15.06 -4.58
CA THR A 344 -10.41 16.51 -4.65
C THR A 344 -10.48 17.07 -6.06
N ARG A 345 -10.11 16.30 -7.09
CA ARG A 345 -9.91 16.81 -8.46
C ARG A 345 -10.74 16.13 -9.53
N VAL A 346 -11.24 14.91 -9.31
CA VAL A 346 -11.99 14.12 -10.30
C VAL A 346 -13.28 13.56 -9.69
N ASP A 347 -14.35 13.57 -10.48
CA ASP A 347 -15.43 12.59 -10.33
C ASP A 347 -14.74 11.24 -10.56
N CYS A 348 -14.69 10.35 -9.57
CA CYS A 348 -13.78 9.19 -9.48
C CYS A 348 -14.09 8.10 -10.51
N HIS A 349 -14.08 8.52 -11.75
CA HIS A 349 -14.44 7.84 -12.95
C HIS A 349 -13.23 7.89 -13.88
N LEU A 350 -12.80 6.73 -14.33
CA LEU A 350 -11.69 6.62 -15.26
C LEU A 350 -12.02 5.55 -16.29
N ASP A 351 -11.96 5.94 -17.56
CA ASP A 351 -12.08 5.01 -18.69
C ASP A 351 -10.73 5.00 -19.42
N LEU A 352 -9.94 3.93 -19.23
CA LEU A 352 -8.66 3.75 -19.91
C LEU A 352 -8.86 3.40 -21.39
N HIS A 353 -9.94 2.71 -21.75
CA HIS A 353 -10.23 2.30 -23.12
C HIS A 353 -10.48 3.53 -24.03
N ALA A 354 -11.12 4.59 -23.53
CA ALA A 354 -11.34 5.82 -24.28
C ALA A 354 -10.07 6.69 -24.42
N GLN A 355 -9.02 6.44 -23.64
CA GLN A 355 -7.84 7.32 -23.56
C GLN A 355 -6.59 6.69 -24.16
N GLY A 356 -6.31 6.99 -25.43
CA GLY A 356 -5.13 6.46 -26.13
C GLY A 356 -3.78 6.72 -25.44
N ASN A 357 -3.65 7.83 -24.70
CA ASN A 357 -2.43 8.15 -23.94
C ASN A 357 -2.25 7.33 -22.65
N LEU A 358 -3.29 6.64 -22.19
CA LEU A 358 -3.28 5.78 -21.01
C LEU A 358 -3.38 4.29 -21.38
N SER A 359 -3.19 3.95 -22.65
CA SER A 359 -3.28 2.58 -23.16
C SER A 359 -2.22 1.61 -22.60
N ALA A 360 -1.17 2.12 -21.98
CA ALA A 360 -0.12 1.34 -21.33
C ALA A 360 -0.27 1.28 -19.80
N VAL A 361 -1.31 1.90 -19.23
CA VAL A 361 -1.57 1.86 -17.79
C VAL A 361 -1.95 0.43 -17.42
N LEU A 362 -1.29 -0.08 -16.37
CA LEU A 362 -1.50 -1.42 -15.83
C LEU A 362 -2.13 -1.39 -14.44
N THR A 363 -2.06 -0.27 -13.72
CA THR A 363 -2.61 -0.17 -12.36
C THR A 363 -3.41 1.11 -12.20
N VAL A 364 -4.64 0.97 -11.75
CA VAL A 364 -5.51 2.08 -11.36
C VAL A 364 -5.89 1.92 -9.91
N GLN A 365 -5.58 2.92 -9.11
CA GLN A 365 -6.08 3.07 -7.76
C GLN A 365 -7.18 4.13 -7.76
N GLY A 366 -8.37 3.71 -7.37
CA GLY A 366 -9.54 4.55 -7.17
C GLY A 366 -9.39 5.51 -6.00
N CYS A 367 -10.42 6.32 -5.84
CA CYS A 367 -10.61 7.18 -4.68
C CYS A 367 -11.06 6.32 -3.48
N PRO A 368 -10.29 6.22 -2.38
CA PRO A 368 -10.63 5.32 -1.28
C PRO A 368 -11.97 5.64 -0.61
N SER A 369 -12.35 6.92 -0.49
CA SER A 369 -13.53 7.32 0.29
C SER A 369 -14.77 7.61 -0.56
N LEU A 370 -14.71 7.40 -1.87
CA LEU A 370 -15.77 7.74 -2.83
C LEU A 370 -16.10 6.53 -3.70
N SER A 371 -17.32 6.50 -4.24
CA SER A 371 -17.67 5.50 -5.26
C SER A 371 -16.89 5.75 -6.54
N ASN A 372 -16.40 4.68 -7.13
CA ASN A 372 -15.53 4.65 -8.30
C ASN A 372 -16.26 4.02 -9.49
N HIS A 373 -15.91 4.47 -10.69
CA HIS A 373 -16.27 3.79 -11.94
C HIS A 373 -15.02 3.71 -12.80
N ILE A 374 -14.37 2.55 -12.79
CA ILE A 374 -13.07 2.36 -13.43
C ILE A 374 -13.21 1.29 -14.51
N GLN A 375 -12.90 1.67 -15.75
CA GLN A 375 -12.82 0.77 -16.88
C GLN A 375 -11.37 0.65 -17.35
N GLY A 376 -10.90 -0.59 -17.40
CA GLY A 376 -9.59 -1.00 -17.88
C GLY A 376 -9.45 -0.86 -19.40
N ASN A 377 -8.35 -1.39 -19.91
CA ASN A 377 -8.00 -1.36 -21.33
C ASN A 377 -7.82 -2.78 -21.89
N ASN A 378 -7.03 -2.93 -22.94
CA ASN A 378 -6.78 -4.25 -23.55
C ASN A 378 -5.50 -4.92 -23.02
N GLN A 379 -5.00 -4.47 -21.87
CA GLN A 379 -3.85 -5.03 -21.17
C GLN A 379 -4.32 -5.65 -19.87
N GLN A 380 -3.52 -6.56 -19.31
CA GLN A 380 -3.67 -6.99 -17.94
C GLN A 380 -3.60 -5.79 -16.99
N ASN A 381 -4.71 -5.51 -16.31
CA ASN A 381 -4.91 -4.38 -15.42
C ASN A 381 -5.10 -4.85 -13.97
N ILE A 382 -4.63 -4.02 -13.05
CA ILE A 382 -4.94 -4.12 -11.62
C ILE A 382 -5.82 -2.91 -11.29
N LEU A 383 -7.09 -3.16 -11.03
CA LEU A 383 -8.08 -2.13 -10.71
C LEU A 383 -8.42 -2.25 -9.23
N ILE A 384 -8.23 -1.16 -8.49
CA ILE A 384 -8.49 -1.09 -7.05
C ILE A 384 -9.56 -0.03 -6.85
N GLY A 385 -10.68 -0.41 -6.25
CA GLY A 385 -11.74 0.49 -5.81
C GLY A 385 -11.36 1.23 -4.52
N GLY A 386 -12.17 1.09 -3.49
CA GLY A 386 -12.11 1.83 -2.25
C GLY A 386 -13.02 1.24 -1.18
N TRP A 387 -13.62 2.12 -0.36
CA TRP A 387 -14.49 1.74 0.76
C TRP A 387 -15.97 2.05 0.49
N LYS A 388 -16.33 2.27 -0.76
CA LYS A 388 -17.68 2.63 -1.20
C LYS A 388 -18.03 1.72 -2.35
N ASN A 389 -19.31 1.69 -2.68
CA ASN A 389 -19.81 0.91 -3.79
C ASN A 389 -19.16 1.36 -5.11
N ASP A 390 -18.40 0.47 -5.71
CA ASP A 390 -17.56 0.71 -6.87
C ASP A 390 -18.01 -0.13 -8.08
N VAL A 391 -17.68 0.36 -9.27
CA VAL A 391 -17.87 -0.36 -10.53
C VAL A 391 -16.51 -0.50 -11.19
N LEU A 392 -16.00 -1.73 -11.29
CA LEU A 392 -14.72 -2.05 -11.91
C LEU A 392 -14.94 -2.96 -13.12
N GLU A 393 -14.42 -2.57 -14.28
CA GLU A 393 -14.48 -3.35 -15.52
C GLU A 393 -13.05 -3.62 -16.03
N GLY A 394 -12.60 -4.86 -16.09
CA GLY A 394 -11.24 -5.23 -16.50
C GLY A 394 -10.99 -4.97 -17.99
N GLY A 395 -11.87 -5.48 -18.84
CA GLY A 395 -11.81 -5.26 -20.29
C GLY A 395 -11.25 -6.47 -21.02
N GLN A 396 -10.07 -6.33 -21.64
CA GLN A 396 -9.36 -7.51 -22.17
C GLN A 396 -8.03 -7.65 -21.47
N GLY A 397 -7.63 -8.88 -21.21
CA GLY A 397 -6.41 -9.17 -20.47
C GLY A 397 -6.72 -10.15 -19.35
N ASN A 398 -5.70 -10.51 -18.59
CA ASN A 398 -5.89 -11.31 -17.40
C ASN A 398 -5.86 -10.35 -16.21
N ASP A 399 -7.01 -9.79 -15.89
CA ASP A 399 -7.15 -8.65 -15.01
C ASP A 399 -7.25 -9.07 -13.54
N THR A 400 -6.96 -8.12 -12.65
CA THR A 400 -7.15 -8.28 -11.21
C THR A 400 -7.98 -7.12 -10.70
N LEU A 401 -9.19 -7.42 -10.24
CA LEU A 401 -10.14 -6.43 -9.75
C LEU A 401 -10.28 -6.60 -8.23
N MET A 402 -10.12 -5.51 -7.49
CA MET A 402 -10.30 -5.46 -6.04
C MET A 402 -11.37 -4.42 -5.71
N GLY A 403 -12.56 -4.86 -5.32
CA GLY A 403 -13.69 -4.00 -4.94
C GLY A 403 -13.37 -3.18 -3.69
N GLY A 404 -13.15 -3.89 -2.58
CA GLY A 404 -12.76 -3.30 -1.30
C GLY A 404 -13.89 -3.38 -0.29
N GLU A 405 -14.19 -2.29 0.43
CA GLU A 405 -15.41 -2.30 1.24
C GLU A 405 -16.55 -1.69 0.44
N GLY A 406 -17.77 -2.21 0.58
CA GLY A 406 -18.93 -1.69 -0.13
C GLY A 406 -19.66 -2.79 -0.86
N ASN A 407 -20.72 -2.42 -1.57
CA ASN A 407 -21.41 -3.35 -2.45
C ASN A 407 -20.95 -3.04 -3.88
N ASP A 408 -20.03 -3.83 -4.38
CA ASP A 408 -19.27 -3.56 -5.60
C ASP A 408 -19.78 -4.37 -6.79
N LEU A 409 -19.56 -3.84 -7.98
CA LEU A 409 -19.80 -4.53 -9.25
C LEU A 409 -18.46 -4.73 -9.95
N LEU A 410 -18.02 -5.97 -10.04
CA LEU A 410 -16.76 -6.38 -10.66
C LEU A 410 -17.05 -7.16 -11.93
N MET A 411 -16.55 -6.70 -13.07
CA MET A 411 -16.68 -7.37 -14.37
C MET A 411 -15.28 -7.63 -14.93
N GLY A 412 -14.87 -8.90 -14.99
CA GLY A 412 -13.56 -9.32 -15.49
C GLY A 412 -13.39 -8.99 -16.98
N GLY A 413 -14.19 -9.64 -17.82
CA GLY A 413 -14.25 -9.36 -19.25
C GLY A 413 -13.70 -10.51 -20.09
N LEU A 414 -12.71 -10.23 -20.93
CA LEU A 414 -12.06 -11.25 -21.76
C LEU A 414 -10.69 -11.60 -21.20
N GLY A 415 -10.48 -12.85 -20.83
CA GLY A 415 -9.19 -13.38 -20.39
C GLY A 415 -9.36 -14.13 -19.08
N ASP A 416 -8.26 -14.55 -18.46
CA ASP A 416 -8.34 -15.28 -17.18
C ASP A 416 -8.18 -14.29 -16.03
N ASP A 417 -9.29 -13.90 -15.42
CA ASP A 417 -9.36 -12.79 -14.46
C ASP A 417 -9.34 -13.27 -13.00
N THR A 418 -8.99 -12.37 -12.09
CA THR A 418 -9.08 -12.60 -10.64
C THR A 418 -9.86 -11.47 -9.98
N LEU A 419 -11.00 -11.80 -9.37
CA LEU A 419 -11.93 -10.85 -8.78
C LEU A 419 -11.97 -11.05 -7.26
N TYR A 420 -11.68 -9.98 -6.52
CA TYR A 420 -11.78 -9.90 -5.06
C TYR A 420 -12.94 -8.97 -4.70
N GLY A 421 -14.04 -9.52 -4.18
CA GLY A 421 -15.17 -8.74 -3.65
C GLY A 421 -14.76 -7.98 -2.39
N GLU A 422 -14.15 -8.72 -1.46
CA GLU A 422 -13.75 -8.27 -0.12
C GLU A 422 -14.97 -8.12 0.80
N VAL A 423 -15.31 -6.93 1.31
CA VAL A 423 -16.36 -6.79 2.35
C VAL A 423 -17.58 -6.08 1.79
N GLY A 424 -18.72 -6.77 1.77
CA GLY A 424 -20.03 -6.21 1.46
C GLY A 424 -20.85 -7.15 0.59
N GLU A 425 -21.94 -6.68 -0.01
CA GLU A 425 -22.74 -7.54 -0.91
C GLU A 425 -22.33 -7.25 -2.36
N ASP A 426 -21.43 -8.07 -2.89
CA ASP A 426 -20.76 -7.84 -4.17
C ASP A 426 -21.41 -8.62 -5.31
N THR A 427 -21.25 -8.11 -6.52
CA THR A 427 -21.60 -8.80 -7.76
C THR A 427 -20.35 -8.94 -8.62
N MET A 428 -19.92 -10.18 -8.82
CA MET A 428 -18.75 -10.53 -9.61
C MET A 428 -19.15 -11.31 -10.86
N MET A 429 -18.74 -10.82 -12.02
CA MET A 429 -18.97 -11.45 -13.32
C MET A 429 -17.62 -11.69 -13.99
N GLY A 430 -17.25 -12.96 -14.19
CA GLY A 430 -15.99 -13.32 -14.88
C GLY A 430 -16.06 -13.01 -16.37
N GLU A 431 -17.22 -13.30 -16.96
CA GLU A 431 -17.45 -13.29 -18.40
C GLU A 431 -16.70 -14.42 -19.12
N SER A 432 -15.73 -14.15 -20.00
CA SER A 432 -15.10 -15.21 -20.80
C SER A 432 -13.68 -15.46 -20.33
N GLY A 433 -13.40 -16.64 -19.78
CA GLY A 433 -12.13 -16.80 -19.08
C GLY A 433 -12.05 -18.10 -18.33
N TRP A 434 -10.89 -18.37 -17.73
CA TRP A 434 -10.82 -19.24 -16.56
C TRP A 434 -10.61 -18.35 -15.34
N ASP A 435 -11.72 -17.95 -14.73
CA ASP A 435 -11.72 -16.89 -13.75
C ASP A 435 -11.60 -17.42 -12.32
N VAL A 436 -11.01 -16.60 -11.45
CA VAL A 436 -10.86 -16.89 -10.03
C VAL A 436 -11.60 -15.84 -9.21
N PHE A 437 -12.52 -16.29 -8.37
CA PHE A 437 -13.34 -15.44 -7.50
C PHE A 437 -12.98 -15.65 -6.04
N ILE A 438 -12.78 -14.54 -5.33
CA ILE A 438 -12.61 -14.48 -3.88
C ILE A 438 -13.69 -13.52 -3.36
N PRO A 439 -14.90 -14.01 -3.04
CA PRO A 439 -16.03 -13.16 -2.67
C PRO A 439 -15.74 -12.35 -1.41
N GLY A 440 -15.35 -13.04 -0.34
CA GLY A 440 -15.13 -12.42 0.96
C GLY A 440 -16.43 -12.32 1.76
N PRO A 441 -16.44 -11.63 2.91
CA PRO A 441 -17.62 -11.54 3.75
C PRO A 441 -18.74 -10.73 3.11
N GLY A 442 -19.83 -11.40 2.79
CA GLY A 442 -20.90 -10.79 2.01
C GLY A 442 -22.05 -11.74 1.77
N ALA A 443 -23.10 -11.24 1.10
CA ALA A 443 -24.05 -12.11 0.42
C ALA A 443 -23.88 -11.84 -1.07
N ASP A 444 -22.95 -12.56 -1.67
CA ASP A 444 -22.38 -12.19 -2.96
C ASP A 444 -23.04 -12.92 -4.13
N LEU A 445 -23.04 -12.30 -5.30
CA LEU A 445 -23.43 -12.93 -6.55
C LEU A 445 -22.19 -13.18 -7.40
N VAL A 446 -21.88 -14.45 -7.64
CA VAL A 446 -20.79 -14.85 -8.54
C VAL A 446 -21.37 -15.49 -9.79
N ASP A 447 -21.04 -14.94 -10.95
CA ASP A 447 -21.35 -15.51 -12.27
C ASP A 447 -20.04 -15.74 -13.03
N GLY A 448 -19.59 -17.00 -13.12
CA GLY A 448 -18.35 -17.35 -13.81
C GLY A 448 -18.41 -17.05 -15.31
N GLY A 449 -19.51 -17.47 -15.95
CA GLY A 449 -19.72 -17.29 -17.38
C GLY A 449 -19.08 -18.42 -18.21
N PRO A 450 -18.78 -18.19 -19.50
CA PRO A 450 -18.09 -19.20 -20.30
C PRO A 450 -16.65 -19.44 -19.83
N GLY A 451 -16.42 -20.58 -19.19
CA GLY A 451 -15.10 -20.80 -18.61
C GLY A 451 -14.91 -22.14 -17.94
N ARG A 452 -13.85 -22.21 -17.15
CA ARG A 452 -13.69 -23.23 -16.10
C ARG A 452 -13.31 -22.46 -14.85
N ASP A 453 -14.34 -22.04 -14.15
CA ASP A 453 -14.19 -20.97 -13.18
C ASP A 453 -14.05 -21.53 -11.77
N THR A 454 -13.36 -20.79 -10.92
CA THR A 454 -13.00 -21.23 -9.57
C THR A 454 -13.41 -20.21 -8.54
N VAL A 455 -14.20 -20.62 -7.56
CA VAL A 455 -14.42 -19.83 -6.34
C VAL A 455 -13.52 -20.35 -5.22
N LEU A 456 -12.92 -19.43 -4.47
CA LEU A 456 -12.07 -19.71 -3.32
C LEU A 456 -12.62 -19.00 -2.10
N TYR A 457 -12.85 -19.77 -1.03
CA TYR A 457 -13.27 -19.26 0.27
C TYR A 457 -12.12 -19.28 1.27
N GLN A 458 -12.08 -18.30 2.18
CA GLN A 458 -11.08 -18.18 3.23
C GLN A 458 -11.61 -18.66 4.59
N GLY A 459 -12.93 -18.62 4.78
CA GLY A 459 -13.61 -19.04 6.00
C GLY A 459 -13.62 -17.95 7.07
N ASP A 460 -14.16 -18.29 8.24
CA ASP A 460 -14.18 -17.39 9.39
C ASP A 460 -13.01 -17.72 10.32
N HIS A 461 -11.93 -16.95 10.21
CA HIS A 461 -10.75 -17.14 11.06
C HIS A 461 -10.99 -16.86 12.54
N GLU A 462 -11.99 -16.05 12.89
CA GLU A 462 -12.31 -15.75 14.29
C GLU A 462 -13.08 -16.89 14.96
N LYS A 463 -14.00 -17.53 14.22
CA LYS A 463 -14.81 -18.66 14.71
C LYS A 463 -14.18 -20.02 14.41
N GLY A 464 -13.27 -20.10 13.45
CA GLY A 464 -12.71 -21.35 12.94
C GLY A 464 -13.75 -22.20 12.21
N GLU A 465 -14.63 -21.56 11.44
CA GLU A 465 -15.73 -22.20 10.70
C GLU A 465 -15.41 -22.24 9.20
N GLY A 466 -15.68 -23.39 8.58
CA GLY A 466 -15.60 -23.58 7.12
C GLY A 466 -16.93 -23.28 6.43
N VAL A 467 -17.02 -23.62 5.15
CA VAL A 467 -18.13 -23.23 4.26
C VAL A 467 -19.00 -24.39 3.82
N TYR A 468 -20.26 -24.10 3.53
CA TYR A 468 -21.14 -24.95 2.75
C TYR A 468 -21.30 -24.35 1.35
N VAL A 469 -20.92 -25.09 0.31
CA VAL A 469 -21.00 -24.65 -1.08
C VAL A 469 -21.70 -25.71 -1.91
N ASN A 470 -22.74 -25.32 -2.65
CA ASN A 470 -23.49 -26.24 -3.49
C ASN A 470 -23.66 -25.72 -4.92
N LEU A 471 -22.76 -26.15 -5.82
CA LEU A 471 -22.76 -25.79 -7.23
C LEU A 471 -23.99 -26.30 -8.00
N LEU A 472 -24.71 -27.30 -7.49
CA LEU A 472 -25.94 -27.78 -8.12
C LEU A 472 -27.10 -26.79 -7.97
N SER A 473 -27.23 -26.18 -6.80
CA SER A 473 -28.28 -25.20 -6.50
C SER A 473 -27.82 -23.74 -6.65
N GLY A 474 -26.51 -23.50 -6.62
CA GLY A 474 -25.91 -22.18 -6.47
C GLY A 474 -25.91 -21.65 -5.03
N GLU A 475 -26.60 -22.32 -4.09
CA GLU A 475 -26.67 -21.86 -2.69
C GLU A 475 -25.36 -22.11 -1.91
N CYS A 476 -24.88 -21.07 -1.23
CA CYS A 476 -23.81 -21.16 -0.26
C CYS A 476 -24.24 -20.66 1.13
N ARG A 477 -23.58 -21.15 2.18
CA ARG A 477 -23.89 -20.84 3.58
C ARG A 477 -22.62 -20.89 4.43
N GLN A 478 -22.70 -20.25 5.60
CA GLN A 478 -21.69 -20.21 6.67
C GLN A 478 -20.44 -19.40 6.31
N ALA A 479 -19.75 -18.92 7.36
CA ALA A 479 -18.53 -18.13 7.24
C ALA A 479 -18.65 -16.97 6.23
N ASP A 480 -17.70 -16.85 5.32
CA ASP A 480 -17.63 -15.90 4.20
C ASP A 480 -18.41 -16.38 2.96
N ALA A 481 -19.20 -17.46 3.06
CA ALA A 481 -20.09 -17.93 2.00
C ALA A 481 -21.59 -17.71 2.34
N GLU A 482 -21.89 -17.04 3.46
CA GLU A 482 -23.26 -16.91 3.99
C GLU A 482 -24.13 -16.01 3.12
N GLY A 483 -24.97 -16.63 2.30
CA GLY A 483 -25.91 -15.92 1.44
C GLY A 483 -25.44 -15.78 0.00
N ASP A 484 -24.24 -16.26 -0.33
CA ASP A 484 -23.74 -16.22 -1.70
C ASP A 484 -24.58 -17.08 -2.63
N VAL A 485 -24.62 -16.62 -3.87
CA VAL A 485 -25.25 -17.30 -5.00
C VAL A 485 -24.21 -17.47 -6.10
N LEU A 486 -23.89 -18.72 -6.39
CA LEU A 486 -22.95 -19.09 -7.46
C LEU A 486 -23.71 -19.52 -8.72
N LYS A 487 -23.27 -19.04 -9.88
CA LYS A 487 -23.76 -19.39 -11.19
C LYS A 487 -22.60 -19.61 -12.14
N ASP A 488 -22.71 -20.64 -12.99
CA ASP A 488 -21.70 -20.95 -14.02
C ASP A 488 -20.27 -21.03 -13.42
N VAL A 489 -20.13 -21.71 -12.26
CA VAL A 489 -18.85 -21.99 -11.60
C VAL A 489 -18.65 -23.50 -11.50
N GLU A 490 -17.49 -24.00 -11.93
CA GLU A 490 -17.19 -25.43 -11.95
C GLU A 490 -16.33 -25.89 -10.77
N ASN A 491 -15.44 -25.04 -10.24
CA ASN A 491 -14.45 -25.44 -9.25
C ASN A 491 -14.64 -24.68 -7.93
N VAL A 492 -14.44 -25.37 -6.82
CA VAL A 492 -14.49 -24.79 -5.47
C VAL A 492 -13.25 -25.19 -4.70
N ILE A 493 -12.59 -24.19 -4.13
CA ILE A 493 -11.56 -24.36 -3.12
C ILE A 493 -12.15 -23.89 -1.80
N GLY A 494 -12.30 -24.84 -0.89
CA GLY A 494 -12.74 -24.62 0.49
C GLY A 494 -11.66 -23.95 1.34
N THR A 495 -11.93 -23.92 2.63
CA THR A 495 -11.19 -23.21 3.66
C THR A 495 -10.12 -24.10 4.28
N ILE A 496 -9.46 -23.64 5.34
CA ILE A 496 -8.60 -24.50 6.17
C ILE A 496 -9.37 -25.19 7.31
N TYR A 497 -10.70 -25.10 7.27
CA TYR A 497 -11.62 -25.63 8.25
C TYR A 497 -12.54 -26.66 7.61
N SER A 498 -13.33 -27.37 8.44
CA SER A 498 -14.27 -28.37 7.94
C SER A 498 -15.31 -27.76 6.99
N ASP A 499 -15.26 -28.18 5.72
CA ASP A 499 -16.16 -27.73 4.67
C ASP A 499 -17.16 -28.79 4.23
N VAL A 500 -18.23 -28.36 3.56
CA VAL A 500 -19.17 -29.21 2.84
C VAL A 500 -19.31 -28.70 1.41
N LEU A 501 -18.70 -29.39 0.46
CA LEU A 501 -18.66 -28.99 -0.95
C LEU A 501 -19.48 -29.97 -1.78
N VAL A 502 -20.39 -29.46 -2.60
CA VAL A 502 -21.25 -30.24 -3.51
C VAL A 502 -21.02 -29.78 -4.94
N SER A 503 -20.68 -30.71 -5.85
CA SER A 503 -20.45 -30.39 -7.26
C SER A 503 -21.75 -30.11 -8.02
N GLY A 504 -21.61 -29.66 -9.27
CA GLY A 504 -22.70 -29.43 -10.20
C GLY A 504 -22.91 -30.61 -11.15
N PHE A 505 -23.54 -30.35 -12.30
CA PHE A 505 -23.73 -31.39 -13.33
C PHE A 505 -22.50 -31.63 -14.20
N GLU A 506 -21.61 -30.65 -14.30
CA GLU A 506 -20.38 -30.70 -15.09
C GLU A 506 -19.18 -31.22 -14.26
N ALA A 507 -18.08 -31.56 -14.92
CA ALA A 507 -16.88 -32.07 -14.27
C ALA A 507 -16.19 -30.96 -13.46
N ALA A 508 -16.32 -31.03 -12.14
CA ALA A 508 -15.83 -30.07 -11.15
C ALA A 508 -14.50 -30.49 -10.49
N LEU A 509 -13.72 -29.52 -10.02
CA LEU A 509 -12.71 -29.71 -8.97
C LEU A 509 -13.30 -29.24 -7.63
N LEU A 510 -13.43 -30.14 -6.66
CA LEU A 510 -13.71 -29.75 -5.28
C LEU A 510 -12.48 -30.03 -4.42
N LYS A 511 -11.96 -29.00 -3.76
CA LYS A 511 -10.80 -29.10 -2.87
C LYS A 511 -11.18 -28.61 -1.47
N GLY A 512 -11.18 -29.50 -0.48
CA GLY A 512 -11.41 -29.15 0.93
C GLY A 512 -10.24 -28.38 1.54
N SER A 513 -9.00 -28.85 1.32
CA SER A 513 -7.74 -28.33 1.87
C SER A 513 -7.37 -28.91 3.24
N ASP A 514 -7.60 -28.20 4.35
CA ASP A 514 -7.36 -28.72 5.70
C ASP A 514 -8.71 -28.77 6.41
N GLY A 515 -8.90 -29.69 7.36
CA GLY A 515 -10.19 -29.81 8.07
C GLY A 515 -10.76 -31.20 7.93
N ASN A 516 -11.94 -31.48 8.48
CA ASN A 516 -12.63 -32.74 8.14
C ASN A 516 -13.72 -32.39 7.14
N ASP A 517 -13.52 -32.73 5.87
CA ASP A 517 -14.34 -32.20 4.79
C ASP A 517 -15.36 -33.22 4.29
N VAL A 518 -16.49 -32.72 3.78
CA VAL A 518 -17.51 -33.53 3.12
C VAL A 518 -17.57 -33.11 1.65
N LEU A 519 -17.10 -33.99 0.77
CA LEU A 519 -17.05 -33.74 -0.68
C LEU A 519 -18.08 -34.61 -1.39
N VAL A 520 -19.13 -33.97 -1.92
CA VAL A 520 -20.26 -34.64 -2.57
C VAL A 520 -20.15 -34.46 -4.08
N SER A 521 -19.96 -35.57 -4.80
CA SER A 521 -19.97 -35.58 -6.27
C SER A 521 -21.36 -35.90 -6.81
N THR A 522 -21.89 -35.04 -7.68
CA THR A 522 -23.17 -35.22 -8.37
C THR A 522 -23.02 -35.79 -9.78
N GLY A 523 -21.84 -36.27 -10.18
CA GLY A 523 -21.62 -36.93 -11.47
C GLY A 523 -20.49 -36.28 -12.27
N GLY A 524 -20.71 -36.05 -13.57
CA GLY A 524 -19.85 -35.16 -14.37
C GLY A 524 -18.46 -35.64 -14.75
N GLY A 525 -17.79 -36.47 -13.96
CA GLY A 525 -16.33 -36.69 -14.09
C GLY A 525 -15.50 -35.93 -13.06
N ASP A 526 -16.07 -35.66 -11.88
CA ASP A 526 -15.48 -34.79 -10.85
C ASP A 526 -14.11 -35.26 -10.33
N TYR A 527 -13.33 -34.31 -9.85
CA TYR A 527 -12.05 -34.49 -9.18
C TYR A 527 -12.15 -33.95 -7.75
N LEU A 528 -12.05 -34.84 -6.76
CA LEU A 528 -12.18 -34.50 -5.34
C LEU A 528 -10.84 -34.60 -4.64
N VAL A 529 -10.50 -33.58 -3.87
CA VAL A 529 -9.31 -33.50 -3.03
C VAL A 529 -9.76 -33.11 -1.62
N GLY A 530 -9.73 -34.04 -0.67
CA GLY A 530 -10.02 -33.75 0.75
C GLY A 530 -8.89 -32.92 1.32
N GLY A 531 -7.81 -33.58 1.73
CA GLY A 531 -6.54 -32.97 2.11
C GLY A 531 -6.15 -33.42 3.51
N ASP A 532 -5.66 -32.54 4.38
CA ASP A 532 -5.32 -32.94 5.75
C ASP A 532 -6.60 -32.99 6.60
N GLY A 533 -6.99 -34.17 7.09
CA GLY A 533 -8.36 -34.32 7.57
C GLY A 533 -8.81 -35.75 7.81
N ASN A 534 -9.99 -35.92 8.41
CA ASN A 534 -10.75 -37.15 8.15
C ASN A 534 -11.88 -36.80 7.19
N ASP A 535 -11.67 -37.07 5.92
CA ASP A 535 -12.54 -36.60 4.85
C ASP A 535 -13.58 -37.64 4.47
N LEU A 536 -14.72 -37.16 3.98
CA LEU A 536 -15.85 -37.97 3.56
C LEU A 536 -16.18 -37.68 2.09
N TYR A 537 -15.88 -38.63 1.22
CA TYR A 537 -16.20 -38.59 -0.21
C TYR A 537 -17.55 -39.27 -0.47
N MET A 538 -18.49 -38.56 -1.09
CA MET A 538 -19.87 -39.02 -1.31
C MET A 538 -20.30 -38.89 -2.78
N PRO A 539 -20.16 -39.93 -3.61
CA PRO A 539 -20.84 -39.99 -4.90
C PRO A 539 -22.37 -40.10 -4.72
N ALA A 540 -23.10 -39.03 -5.07
CA ALA A 540 -24.55 -38.95 -5.00
C ALA A 540 -25.26 -39.73 -6.13
N PHE A 541 -24.66 -39.76 -7.32
CA PHE A 541 -25.16 -40.54 -8.46
C PHE A 541 -24.41 -41.85 -8.63
N LYS A 542 -25.14 -42.87 -9.12
CA LYS A 542 -24.65 -44.24 -9.31
C LYS A 542 -24.09 -44.50 -10.72
N GLN A 543 -23.87 -43.43 -11.49
CA GLN A 543 -23.37 -43.49 -12.87
C GLN A 543 -22.33 -42.42 -13.11
N GLY A 544 -21.27 -42.76 -13.85
CA GLY A 544 -20.21 -41.83 -14.26
C GLY A 544 -18.84 -42.23 -13.73
N SER A 545 -17.90 -41.30 -13.87
CA SER A 545 -16.55 -41.43 -13.31
C SER A 545 -16.32 -40.40 -12.23
N LEU A 546 -15.57 -40.77 -11.20
CA LEU A 546 -15.14 -39.92 -10.10
C LEU A 546 -13.65 -40.12 -9.89
N THR A 547 -12.88 -39.05 -9.77
CA THR A 547 -11.47 -39.12 -9.36
C THR A 547 -11.34 -38.59 -7.95
N ILE A 548 -10.64 -39.33 -7.10
CA ILE A 548 -10.29 -38.93 -5.74
C ILE A 548 -8.77 -38.88 -5.66
N ASP A 549 -8.24 -37.72 -5.29
CA ASP A 549 -6.85 -37.56 -4.88
C ASP A 549 -6.80 -37.35 -3.36
N ASN A 550 -6.45 -38.42 -2.66
CA ASN A 550 -6.43 -38.48 -1.21
C ASN A 550 -5.01 -38.30 -0.65
N CYS A 551 -4.23 -37.41 -1.27
CA CYS A 551 -2.87 -37.10 -0.86
C CYS A 551 -2.91 -36.15 0.35
N ALA A 552 -2.57 -36.67 1.53
CA ALA A 552 -2.59 -35.96 2.81
C ALA A 552 -1.29 -36.22 3.59
N LYS A 553 -0.85 -35.25 4.41
CA LYS A 553 0.38 -35.35 5.21
C LYS A 553 0.15 -35.95 6.59
N ASP A 554 -1.09 -35.97 7.07
CA ASP A 554 -1.43 -36.25 8.46
C ASP A 554 -1.71 -37.73 8.79
N ASN A 555 -1.69 -38.62 7.77
CA ASN A 555 -2.01 -40.05 7.86
C ASN A 555 -3.37 -40.37 8.49
N ARG A 556 -4.31 -39.42 8.49
CA ARG A 556 -5.68 -39.68 8.94
C ARG A 556 -6.45 -40.52 7.93
N THR A 557 -7.61 -41.03 8.36
CA THR A 557 -8.35 -42.03 7.60
C THR A 557 -9.57 -41.41 6.96
N ASP A 558 -9.65 -41.53 5.64
CA ASP A 558 -10.73 -40.97 4.86
C ASP A 558 -11.73 -42.04 4.43
N ILE A 559 -12.97 -41.61 4.22
CA ILE A 559 -14.11 -42.48 4.00
C ILE A 559 -14.68 -42.21 2.61
N LEU A 560 -14.68 -43.23 1.76
CA LEU A 560 -15.53 -43.25 0.57
C LEU A 560 -16.89 -43.87 0.92
N TYR A 561 -17.94 -43.05 0.93
CA TYR A 561 -19.30 -43.46 1.23
C TYR A 561 -20.10 -43.77 -0.04
N LEU A 562 -20.66 -44.97 -0.12
CA LEU A 562 -21.44 -45.42 -1.26
C LEU A 562 -22.87 -45.73 -0.83
N SER A 563 -23.84 -44.94 -1.30
CA SER A 563 -25.25 -45.27 -1.10
C SER A 563 -25.66 -46.41 -2.05
N SER A 564 -26.15 -47.53 -1.50
CA SER A 564 -26.63 -48.65 -2.32
C SER A 564 -27.98 -49.17 -1.83
N ASP A 565 -28.89 -49.43 -2.77
CA ASP A 565 -30.18 -50.11 -2.53
C ASP A 565 -30.08 -51.63 -2.77
N PHE A 566 -28.92 -52.12 -3.23
CA PHE A 566 -28.64 -53.52 -3.58
C PHE A 566 -27.17 -53.84 -3.32
N SER A 567 -26.81 -55.12 -3.25
CA SER A 567 -25.40 -55.55 -3.16
C SER A 567 -24.67 -55.31 -4.49
N PRO A 568 -23.84 -54.26 -4.64
CA PRO A 568 -23.18 -53.98 -5.91
C PRO A 568 -22.19 -55.09 -6.26
N GLN A 569 -22.07 -55.44 -7.54
CA GLN A 569 -20.92 -56.18 -8.03
C GLN A 569 -19.71 -55.24 -8.00
N PHE A 570 -18.65 -55.69 -7.34
CA PHE A 570 -17.44 -54.92 -7.08
C PHE A 570 -16.27 -55.50 -7.87
N ALA A 571 -15.62 -54.67 -8.68
CA ALA A 571 -14.34 -54.97 -9.32
C ALA A 571 -13.30 -53.93 -8.93
N CYS A 572 -12.07 -54.39 -8.68
CA CYS A 572 -10.95 -53.54 -8.32
C CYS A 572 -9.80 -53.81 -9.29
N HIS A 573 -9.35 -52.78 -10.00
CA HIS A 573 -8.22 -52.83 -10.92
C HIS A 573 -7.10 -51.96 -10.38
N ARG A 574 -5.97 -52.60 -10.06
CA ARG A 574 -4.76 -51.88 -9.63
C ARG A 574 -3.88 -51.58 -10.84
N LEU A 575 -3.52 -50.32 -11.00
CA LEU A 575 -2.55 -49.83 -11.98
C LEU A 575 -1.28 -49.39 -11.25
N CYS A 576 -0.25 -48.98 -12.00
CA CYS A 576 1.05 -48.61 -11.42
C CYS A 576 0.98 -47.33 -10.57
N ASP A 577 0.04 -46.44 -10.87
CA ASP A 577 -0.07 -45.08 -10.33
C ASP A 577 -1.44 -44.77 -9.68
N ARG A 578 -2.41 -45.67 -9.81
CA ARG A 578 -3.80 -45.48 -9.35
C ARG A 578 -4.50 -46.80 -9.09
N VAL A 579 -5.64 -46.74 -8.39
CA VAL A 579 -6.58 -47.85 -8.28
C VAL A 579 -7.94 -47.42 -8.81
N VAL A 580 -8.54 -48.29 -9.61
CA VAL A 580 -9.87 -48.09 -10.19
C VAL A 580 -10.83 -49.06 -9.53
N LEU A 581 -11.83 -48.51 -8.85
CA LEU A 581 -12.94 -49.22 -8.23
C LEU A 581 -14.16 -49.10 -9.13
N ILE A 582 -14.67 -50.24 -9.61
CA ILE A 582 -15.84 -50.29 -10.47
C ILE A 582 -16.98 -50.90 -9.66
N PHE A 583 -18.01 -50.09 -9.43
CA PHE A 583 -19.24 -50.50 -8.79
C PHE A 583 -20.31 -50.65 -9.86
N SER A 584 -20.88 -51.84 -9.99
CA SER A 584 -21.94 -52.12 -10.95
C SER A 584 -23.17 -52.73 -10.28
N GLY A 585 -24.35 -52.26 -10.67
CA GLY A 585 -25.62 -52.70 -10.11
C GLY A 585 -26.74 -52.57 -11.12
N VAL A 586 -27.85 -53.29 -10.88
CA VAL A 586 -29.08 -53.13 -11.66
C VAL A 586 -30.11 -52.50 -10.73
N ASN A 587 -30.60 -51.32 -11.08
CA ASN A 587 -31.57 -50.62 -10.24
C ASN A 587 -32.99 -51.22 -10.36
N THR A 588 -33.93 -50.68 -9.58
CA THR A 588 -35.34 -51.10 -9.58
C THR A 588 -36.04 -50.96 -10.94
N LEU A 589 -35.49 -50.14 -11.85
CA LEU A 589 -35.97 -49.91 -13.21
C LEU A 589 -35.30 -50.83 -14.25
N LYS A 590 -34.47 -51.78 -13.82
CA LYS A 590 -33.68 -52.70 -14.67
C LYS A 590 -32.65 -52.00 -15.57
N THR A 591 -32.21 -50.80 -15.24
CA THR A 591 -31.08 -50.17 -15.92
C THR A 591 -29.78 -50.48 -15.17
N THR A 592 -28.71 -50.75 -15.92
CA THR A 592 -27.38 -50.95 -15.37
C THR A 592 -26.80 -49.62 -14.93
N GLU A 593 -26.40 -49.53 -13.68
CA GLU A 593 -25.66 -48.40 -13.10
C GLU A 593 -24.21 -48.82 -12.93
N ILE A 594 -23.28 -48.02 -13.46
CA ILE A 594 -21.83 -48.24 -13.38
C ILE A 594 -21.19 -46.95 -12.89
N LEU A 595 -20.60 -47.00 -11.70
CA LEU A 595 -19.78 -45.94 -11.13
C LEU A 595 -18.32 -46.40 -11.15
N GLU A 596 -17.47 -45.61 -11.79
CA GLU A 596 -16.02 -45.81 -11.81
C GLU A 596 -15.34 -44.78 -10.90
N VAL A 597 -14.77 -45.22 -9.79
CA VAL A 597 -14.00 -44.37 -8.87
C VAL A 597 -12.52 -44.63 -9.07
N THR A 598 -11.78 -43.63 -9.54
CA THR A 598 -10.32 -43.65 -9.65
C THR A 598 -9.72 -42.98 -8.43
N VAL A 599 -8.97 -43.74 -7.63
CA VAL A 599 -8.18 -43.22 -6.52
C VAL A 599 -6.74 -43.06 -7.00
N GLN A 600 -6.27 -41.81 -7.12
CA GLN A 600 -4.90 -41.51 -7.52
C GLN A 600 -3.91 -41.71 -6.37
N GLY A 601 -2.62 -41.91 -6.68
CA GLY A 601 -1.54 -41.98 -5.68
C GLY A 601 -1.49 -43.26 -4.84
N TRP A 602 -2.48 -44.16 -4.93
CA TRP A 602 -2.54 -45.37 -4.11
C TRP A 602 -1.55 -46.45 -4.58
N THR A 603 -0.30 -46.35 -4.11
CA THR A 603 0.82 -47.22 -4.48
C THR A 603 1.03 -48.42 -3.54
N GLY A 604 0.01 -48.81 -2.75
CA GLY A 604 -0.02 -50.05 -1.96
C GLY A 604 0.93 -50.09 -0.76
N PHE A 605 0.83 -51.19 0.02
CA PHE A 605 1.40 -51.38 1.38
C PHE A 605 2.91 -51.11 1.59
N HIS A 606 3.70 -50.82 0.56
CA HIS A 606 5.17 -50.67 0.65
C HIS A 606 5.71 -49.38 -0.01
N ALA A 607 4.87 -48.40 -0.30
CA ALA A 607 5.30 -47.05 -0.65
C ALA A 607 5.10 -46.09 0.53
N ALA A 608 5.78 -44.94 0.50
CA ALA A 608 5.97 -43.97 1.59
C ALA A 608 4.70 -43.65 2.42
N PRO A 609 4.84 -43.21 3.68
CA PRO A 609 3.71 -43.05 4.63
C PRO A 609 2.54 -42.25 4.07
N ASP A 610 2.83 -41.24 3.25
CA ASP A 610 1.92 -40.16 2.82
C ASP A 610 0.77 -40.57 1.86
N HIS A 611 0.53 -41.87 1.61
CA HIS A 611 -0.47 -42.35 0.64
C HIS A 611 -1.34 -43.55 1.14
N GLN A 612 -1.41 -43.82 2.45
CA GLN A 612 -1.84 -45.14 2.96
C GLN A 612 -3.26 -45.29 3.55
N ALA A 613 -4.14 -44.28 3.58
CA ALA A 613 -5.29 -44.32 4.50
C ALA A 613 -6.69 -44.05 3.91
N LEU A 614 -7.09 -44.72 2.82
CA LEU A 614 -8.51 -44.78 2.42
C LEU A 614 -9.20 -46.02 3.04
N ALA A 615 -10.19 -45.83 3.91
CA ALA A 615 -11.01 -46.91 4.45
C ALA A 615 -12.36 -47.01 3.72
N CYS A 616 -12.52 -48.01 2.85
CA CYS A 616 -13.81 -48.33 2.24
C CYS A 616 -14.75 -49.02 3.26
N LYS A 617 -15.77 -48.30 3.74
CA LYS A 617 -16.77 -48.83 4.68
C LYS A 617 -18.18 -48.74 4.08
N LEU A 618 -18.73 -49.88 3.66
CA LEU A 618 -20.11 -49.98 3.15
C LEU A 618 -21.11 -50.00 4.33
N HIS A 619 -21.86 -48.91 4.53
CA HIS A 619 -22.93 -48.82 5.53
C HIS A 619 -24.32 -48.78 4.88
N SER A 620 -25.29 -49.51 5.44
CA SER A 620 -26.69 -49.53 4.99
C SER A 620 -27.54 -48.41 5.63
N GLN A 621 -28.57 -47.98 4.90
CA GLN A 621 -29.39 -46.75 5.00
C GLN A 621 -29.87 -46.22 6.37
N ALA A 622 -29.73 -46.93 7.49
CA ALA A 622 -30.38 -46.56 8.76
C ALA A 622 -29.71 -45.41 9.54
N TRP A 623 -28.47 -45.02 9.21
CA TRP A 623 -27.72 -43.98 9.92
C TRP A 623 -27.94 -42.55 9.39
N LEU A 624 -28.38 -42.40 8.13
CA LEU A 624 -28.42 -41.12 7.41
C LEU A 624 -29.50 -40.14 7.91
N GLN A 625 -30.65 -40.66 8.36
CA GLN A 625 -31.71 -39.80 8.87
C GLN A 625 -31.30 -39.03 10.13
N THR A 626 -30.35 -39.53 10.91
CA THR A 626 -29.90 -38.87 12.14
C THR A 626 -28.79 -37.84 11.91
N SER A 627 -27.91 -38.04 10.91
CA SER A 627 -26.77 -37.14 10.67
C SER A 627 -27.14 -35.91 9.85
N ILE A 628 -28.01 -36.06 8.83
CA ILE A 628 -28.48 -34.94 8.00
C ILE A 628 -29.43 -34.03 8.81
N LEU A 629 -30.31 -34.61 9.63
CA LEU A 629 -31.20 -33.84 10.54
C LEU A 629 -30.45 -33.18 11.72
N ALA A 630 -29.22 -33.61 12.03
CA ALA A 630 -28.37 -32.96 13.03
C ALA A 630 -27.56 -31.80 12.41
N ALA A 631 -27.10 -31.94 11.17
CA ALA A 631 -26.46 -30.85 10.41
C ALA A 631 -27.43 -29.71 10.07
N GLU A 632 -28.72 -30.01 9.82
CA GLU A 632 -29.77 -28.98 9.64
C GLU A 632 -30.14 -28.22 10.93
N LYS A 633 -29.65 -28.63 12.11
CA LYS A 633 -29.99 -28.01 13.41
C LYS A 633 -28.73 -27.67 14.20
N ASN A 634 -28.15 -26.51 13.90
CA ASN A 634 -27.14 -25.78 14.68
C ASN A 634 -26.70 -26.42 16.00
N THR A 635 -25.67 -27.26 15.96
CA THR A 635 -24.49 -27.28 16.85
C THR A 635 -23.65 -28.55 16.61
N PRO A 636 -22.31 -28.45 16.54
CA PRO A 636 -21.43 -29.60 16.37
C PRO A 636 -21.27 -30.31 17.71
N GLN A 637 -21.87 -31.50 17.85
CA GLN A 637 -21.57 -32.38 18.98
C GLN A 637 -21.05 -33.73 18.48
N GLU A 638 -19.80 -33.98 18.88
CA GLU A 638 -19.06 -35.25 18.92
C GLU A 638 -19.74 -36.46 18.24
N LEU A 639 -19.27 -36.79 17.04
CA LEU A 639 -19.44 -38.13 16.47
C LEU A 639 -18.74 -39.15 17.38
N PRO A 640 -19.45 -40.13 17.99
CA PRO A 640 -18.83 -41.10 18.88
C PRO A 640 -18.03 -42.13 18.06
N ALA A 641 -16.78 -42.33 18.47
CA ALA A 641 -15.86 -43.30 17.90
C ALA A 641 -16.39 -44.74 18.00
N ALA A 642 -16.55 -45.44 16.87
CA ALA A 642 -16.58 -46.90 16.82
C ALA A 642 -16.19 -47.47 15.43
N VAL A 643 -14.92 -47.88 15.35
CA VAL A 643 -14.24 -48.93 14.54
C VAL A 643 -14.77 -49.24 13.17
#